data_AF-A0A7X3IBX9-F1
#
_entry.id   AF-A0A7X3IBX9-F1
#
_cell.length_a   1.000
_cell.length_b   1.000
_cell.length_c   1.000
_cell.angle_alpha   90.00
_cell.angle_beta   90.00
_cell.angle_gamma   90.00
#
_symmetry.space_group_name_H-M   'P 1'
#
loop_
_entity.id
_entity.type
_entity.pdbx_description
1 polymer ?
#
loop_
_entity_poly.entity_id
_entity_poly.type
_entity_poly.pdbx_seq_one_letter_code
_entity_poly.pdbx_strand_id
1 'polypeptide(L)'
;MRTFTDLHGRFEPPLPDWGPPHPGEPAHGYVVRLGAMSGIGSVAVLLNSHGLNGRDIQPAECLEFALSFPISGKEQLIHATPVVSPTSVAIMGQEIRRRHWQVGRRRFCPACLAESPHHRVWWDMPAFARCPHHDLDVVDRDASGHPVPWWSASFTRAPTGTDLLRYGVPRRPFPRPSLESYVLARLGVIEAPAVPLLDGLSTLGDVLDAVEFVGRVALGGKLRSRPVVGMTKGFDLPAVNRAGYGVLARGTDALVALLHEVAAARAACGDGRGKRASFGWIGAILDVEKGSHVGILADCLRRVAVERGDFSPATCEAWYAGEAGWLPVPTLAGELGLTEERLRRLSEALGIHERQFGIARKRYRAFSPEQAALVRRTMASLLDRDGAADALGIPRGTFDALVAAGIIARFVRIGSGPGRDRFRPEDVAALAARLLHKVETATEVPDGHLRLADLKRTCKTDPARSVAAILKGYAAPRGRTGPSVGDLLVPDPNRHRGDGMRAARAALRTLPGLSRYQAATVLGCRVEVVDGLIDGGHLPVCSGGRGWRRIDEAAFDAFHRTWAPADLFAEAAGATRSGHEAGPILQRLGAGTLHVAQRDGSVAHMAERASARAALRLSLDPDDPAGGSLLAFEAALLRALARRGTFKLVGRSRGLTLSSAAGDLTVRIAAQPDRATVEVVLTRGARPPGEDHAGPGGRLRWREAAGRLETIDTVPAPELATPAAWPDLVARTVASTEFLRATFPQVRAGAAPGTVKAARPALPAAGRSDRPAT
;
A
#
# COMPACT_ATOMS: atom_id res chain seq x y z
N MET A 1 -43.39 -24.82 48.59
CA MET A 1 -43.52 -25.34 49.96
C MET A 1 -44.74 -26.22 50.04
N ARG A 2 -44.58 -27.54 49.90
CA ARG A 2 -45.60 -28.47 50.39
C ARG A 2 -45.45 -28.44 51.90
N THR A 3 -46.47 -27.96 52.62
CA THR A 3 -46.56 -28.19 54.07
C THR A 3 -46.56 -29.69 54.25
N PHE A 4 -45.44 -30.26 54.71
CA PHE A 4 -45.42 -31.63 55.20
C PHE A 4 -46.33 -31.64 56.41
N THR A 5 -47.58 -32.02 56.17
CA THR A 5 -48.54 -32.34 57.21
C THR A 5 -47.88 -33.44 58.02
N ASP A 6 -47.44 -33.03 59.19
CA ASP A 6 -47.20 -33.86 60.36
C ASP A 6 -46.78 -35.32 60.08
N LEU A 7 -45.48 -35.60 60.21
CA LEU A 7 -44.90 -36.94 60.17
C LEU A 7 -45.45 -37.88 61.27
N HIS A 8 -46.36 -37.44 62.15
CA HIS A 8 -46.95 -38.24 63.24
C HIS A 8 -47.91 -39.37 62.82
N GLY A 9 -48.03 -39.72 61.54
CA GLY A 9 -48.84 -40.87 61.07
C GLY A 9 -48.09 -42.20 60.90
N ARG A 10 -46.75 -42.21 60.98
CA ARG A 10 -45.92 -43.43 60.85
C ARG A 10 -45.12 -43.66 62.13
N PHE A 11 -45.26 -44.84 62.71
CA PHE A 11 -44.54 -45.32 63.91
C PHE A 11 -43.04 -45.58 63.64
N GLU A 12 -42.34 -44.64 63.01
CA GLU A 12 -40.87 -44.71 62.92
C GLU A 12 -40.24 -44.06 64.15
N PRO A 13 -39.23 -44.70 64.78
CA PRO A 13 -38.60 -44.17 65.97
C PRO A 13 -37.98 -42.79 65.66
N PRO A 14 -38.14 -41.79 66.55
CA PRO A 14 -37.50 -40.50 66.38
C PRO A 14 -35.98 -40.70 66.25
N LEU A 15 -35.33 -40.07 65.27
CA LEU A 15 -33.88 -40.14 65.18
C LEU A 15 -33.33 -39.49 66.48
N PRO A 16 -32.57 -40.23 67.31
CA PRO A 16 -32.34 -39.84 68.69
C PRO A 16 -31.33 -38.70 68.84
N ASP A 17 -30.49 -38.46 67.83
CA ASP A 17 -29.49 -37.40 67.80
C ASP A 17 -29.36 -36.81 66.39
N TRP A 18 -29.36 -35.49 66.31
CA TRP A 18 -29.29 -34.75 65.04
C TRP A 18 -27.95 -34.05 64.87
N GLY A 19 -27.30 -33.61 65.96
CA GLY A 19 -26.11 -32.75 65.93
C GLY A 19 -26.25 -31.45 65.10
N PRO A 20 -25.41 -30.43 65.34
CA PRO A 20 -25.33 -29.29 64.44
C PRO A 20 -24.66 -29.69 63.11
N PRO A 21 -24.93 -28.99 61.99
CA PRO A 21 -24.17 -29.14 60.76
C PRO A 21 -22.72 -28.68 60.94
N HIS A 22 -21.78 -29.31 60.23
CA HIS A 22 -20.38 -28.91 60.22
C HIS A 22 -20.11 -27.78 59.20
N PRO A 23 -19.01 -27.01 59.36
CA PRO A 23 -18.65 -25.97 58.42
C PRO A 23 -18.50 -26.50 56.97
N GLY A 24 -19.27 -25.95 56.05
CA GLY A 24 -19.27 -26.34 54.63
C GLY A 24 -19.96 -27.67 54.33
N GLU A 25 -20.68 -28.25 55.30
CA GLU A 25 -21.46 -29.48 55.13
C GLU A 25 -22.79 -29.16 54.42
N PRO A 26 -23.04 -29.70 53.20
CA PRO A 26 -24.32 -29.53 52.52
C PRO A 26 -25.38 -30.50 53.05
N ALA A 27 -26.66 -30.24 52.80
CA ALA A 27 -27.77 -31.06 53.30
C ALA A 27 -27.67 -32.55 52.96
N HIS A 28 -27.27 -32.88 51.73
CA HIS A 28 -27.10 -34.27 51.32
C HIS A 28 -25.93 -34.96 52.07
N GLY A 29 -24.90 -34.22 52.49
CA GLY A 29 -23.85 -34.72 53.37
C GLY A 29 -24.30 -34.88 54.82
N TYR A 30 -25.04 -33.89 55.32
CA TYR A 30 -25.63 -33.90 56.65
C TYR A 30 -26.59 -35.09 56.86
N VAL A 31 -27.48 -35.34 55.90
CA VAL A 31 -28.42 -36.48 55.94
C VAL A 31 -27.70 -37.82 55.98
N VAL A 32 -26.58 -37.96 55.27
CA VAL A 32 -25.75 -39.16 55.32
C VAL A 32 -25.16 -39.36 56.71
N ARG A 33 -24.61 -38.30 57.29
CA ARG A 33 -24.05 -38.32 58.65
C ARG A 33 -25.14 -38.60 59.70
N LEU A 34 -26.32 -38.03 59.53
CA LEU A 34 -27.50 -38.28 60.37
C LEU A 34 -27.91 -39.75 60.36
N GLY A 35 -27.90 -40.39 59.18
CA GLY A 35 -28.09 -41.83 59.05
C GLY A 35 -27.08 -42.63 59.88
N ALA A 36 -25.79 -42.28 59.81
CA ALA A 36 -24.75 -42.94 60.60
C ALA A 36 -24.91 -42.71 62.11
N MET A 37 -25.23 -41.49 62.54
CA MET A 37 -25.48 -41.15 63.95
C MET A 37 -26.68 -41.93 64.51
N SER A 38 -27.67 -42.22 63.67
CA SER A 38 -28.87 -42.97 64.04
C SER A 38 -28.69 -44.49 63.94
N GLY A 39 -27.48 -44.99 63.63
CA GLY A 39 -27.21 -46.41 63.46
C GLY A 39 -27.83 -47.03 62.19
N ILE A 40 -28.29 -46.21 61.24
CA ILE A 40 -28.89 -46.66 59.99
C ILE A 40 -27.77 -46.94 58.98
N GLY A 41 -27.60 -48.21 58.60
CA GLY A 41 -26.53 -48.61 57.67
C GLY A 41 -26.71 -48.10 56.23
N SER A 42 -27.92 -47.66 55.86
CA SER A 42 -28.25 -47.20 54.52
C SER A 42 -29.11 -45.93 54.54
N VAL A 43 -28.56 -44.83 54.03
CA VAL A 43 -29.26 -43.55 53.85
C VAL A 43 -30.42 -43.73 52.88
N ALA A 44 -30.32 -44.66 51.94
CA ALA A 44 -31.41 -44.94 51.03
C ALA A 44 -32.65 -45.48 51.76
N VAL A 45 -32.45 -46.31 52.78
CA VAL A 45 -33.53 -46.81 53.63
C VAL A 45 -34.15 -45.66 54.42
N LEU A 46 -33.33 -44.80 55.02
CA LEU A 46 -33.80 -43.61 55.75
C LEU A 46 -34.64 -42.68 54.86
N LEU A 47 -34.15 -42.33 53.68
CA LEU A 47 -34.86 -41.42 52.78
C LEU A 47 -36.14 -42.05 52.22
N ASN A 48 -36.10 -43.32 51.82
CA ASN A 48 -37.28 -44.02 51.28
C ASN A 48 -38.38 -44.17 52.33
N SER A 49 -38.03 -44.37 53.61
CA SER A 49 -39.01 -44.49 54.69
C SER A 49 -39.80 -43.18 54.89
N HIS A 50 -39.17 -42.06 54.56
CA HIS A 50 -39.74 -40.70 54.54
C HIS A 50 -40.28 -40.28 53.16
N GLY A 51 -40.39 -41.19 52.19
CA GLY A 51 -40.97 -40.93 50.87
C GLY A 51 -40.07 -40.15 49.90
N LEU A 52 -38.77 -40.07 50.18
CA LEU A 52 -37.76 -39.42 49.33
C LEU A 52 -36.96 -40.47 48.54
N ASN A 53 -36.32 -40.08 47.43
CA ASN A 53 -35.53 -41.02 46.64
C ASN A 53 -34.14 -41.25 47.25
N GLY A 54 -33.99 -42.35 47.97
CA GLY A 54 -32.73 -42.71 48.61
C GLY A 54 -31.58 -43.13 47.69
N ARG A 55 -31.85 -43.44 46.41
CA ARG A 55 -30.82 -43.87 45.44
C ARG A 55 -30.25 -42.72 44.62
N ASP A 56 -31.05 -41.70 44.39
CA ASP A 56 -30.68 -40.49 43.65
C ASP A 56 -30.83 -39.28 44.55
N ILE A 57 -29.76 -38.97 45.30
CA ILE A 57 -29.82 -37.96 46.35
C ILE A 57 -29.97 -36.56 45.73
N GLN A 58 -31.10 -35.92 46.02
CA GLN A 58 -31.37 -34.55 45.58
C GLN A 58 -31.05 -33.59 46.72
N PRO A 59 -30.10 -32.63 46.54
CA PRO A 59 -29.72 -31.69 47.59
C PRO A 59 -30.91 -30.89 48.16
N ALA A 60 -31.86 -30.50 47.31
CA ALA A 60 -33.05 -29.76 47.72
C ALA A 60 -33.99 -30.61 48.60
N GLU A 61 -34.26 -31.86 48.22
CA GLU A 61 -35.06 -32.79 49.03
C GLU A 61 -34.39 -33.08 50.38
N CYS A 62 -33.07 -33.27 50.38
CA CYS A 62 -32.30 -33.45 51.61
C CYS A 62 -32.34 -32.21 52.51
N LEU A 63 -32.37 -31.01 51.93
CA LEU A 63 -32.48 -29.77 52.70
C LEU A 63 -33.86 -29.64 53.32
N GLU A 64 -34.93 -29.85 52.55
CA GLU A 64 -36.30 -29.86 53.09
C GLU A 64 -36.45 -30.87 54.23
N PHE A 65 -35.90 -32.08 54.04
CA PHE A 65 -35.86 -33.11 55.08
C PHE A 65 -35.10 -32.65 56.32
N ALA A 66 -33.86 -32.16 56.18
CA ALA A 66 -33.04 -31.72 57.31
C ALA A 66 -33.66 -30.53 58.06
N LEU A 67 -34.31 -29.60 57.35
CA LEU A 67 -34.95 -28.43 57.95
C LEU A 67 -36.24 -28.76 58.72
N SER A 68 -36.83 -29.95 58.51
CA SER A 68 -37.97 -30.43 59.29
C SER A 68 -37.61 -30.72 60.76
N PHE A 69 -36.33 -30.94 61.06
CA PHE A 69 -35.85 -31.22 62.40
C PHE A 69 -35.49 -29.95 63.18
N PRO A 70 -35.56 -29.96 64.52
CA PRO A 70 -35.21 -28.82 65.37
C PRO A 70 -33.70 -28.68 65.56
N ILE A 71 -32.93 -28.66 64.46
CA ILE A 71 -31.46 -28.58 64.49
C ILE A 71 -30.99 -27.14 64.60
N SER A 72 -29.88 -26.91 65.31
CA SER A 72 -29.19 -25.61 65.33
C SER A 72 -28.37 -25.41 64.05
N GLY A 73 -28.10 -24.16 63.66
CA GLY A 73 -27.24 -23.84 62.51
C GLY A 73 -27.87 -24.11 61.13
N LYS A 74 -29.21 -24.06 61.01
CA LYS A 74 -29.93 -24.25 59.73
C LYS A 74 -29.41 -23.31 58.63
N GLU A 75 -29.00 -22.10 58.98
CA GLU A 75 -28.44 -21.11 58.06
C GLU A 75 -27.16 -21.62 57.39
N GLN A 76 -26.29 -22.30 58.13
CA GLN A 76 -25.06 -22.89 57.58
C GLN A 76 -25.40 -23.98 56.56
N LEU A 77 -26.39 -24.81 56.88
CA LEU A 77 -26.86 -25.88 56.00
C LEU A 77 -27.49 -25.32 54.72
N ILE A 78 -28.34 -24.30 54.84
CA ILE A 78 -28.94 -23.59 53.70
C ILE A 78 -27.82 -22.99 52.83
N HIS A 79 -26.87 -22.30 53.44
CA HIS A 79 -25.77 -21.65 52.73
C HIS A 79 -24.85 -22.64 52.00
N ALA A 80 -24.54 -23.78 52.62
CA ALA A 80 -23.68 -24.81 52.05
C ALA A 80 -24.40 -25.72 51.04
N THR A 81 -25.73 -25.77 51.02
CA THR A 81 -26.46 -26.67 50.13
C THR A 81 -26.57 -26.12 48.70
N PRO A 82 -26.19 -26.88 47.67
CA PRO A 82 -26.35 -26.45 46.28
C PRO A 82 -27.81 -26.20 45.87
N VAL A 83 -28.07 -25.03 45.29
CA VAL A 83 -29.32 -24.73 44.58
C VAL A 83 -29.12 -24.99 43.11
N VAL A 84 -29.74 -26.07 42.61
CA VAL A 84 -29.50 -26.58 41.26
C VAL A 84 -30.55 -26.03 40.29
N SER A 85 -30.08 -25.41 39.20
CA SER A 85 -30.90 -25.03 38.05
C SER A 85 -30.52 -25.90 36.83
N PRO A 86 -31.26 -25.82 35.71
CA PRO A 86 -30.92 -26.58 34.50
C PRO A 86 -29.52 -26.26 33.94
N THR A 87 -29.03 -25.03 34.11
CA THR A 87 -27.78 -24.55 33.49
C THR A 87 -26.70 -24.13 34.49
N SER A 88 -27.07 -23.85 35.73
CA SER A 88 -26.18 -23.36 36.78
C SER A 88 -26.45 -24.02 38.14
N VAL A 89 -25.53 -23.86 39.07
CA VAL A 89 -25.65 -24.29 40.46
C VAL A 89 -25.12 -23.16 41.33
N ALA A 90 -25.92 -22.70 42.29
CA ALA A 90 -25.49 -21.72 43.28
C ALA A 90 -25.07 -22.43 44.58
N ILE A 91 -23.87 -22.14 45.08
CA ILE A 91 -23.26 -22.76 46.26
C ILE A 91 -22.52 -21.68 47.04
N MET A 92 -22.83 -21.50 48.33
CA MET A 92 -22.14 -20.54 49.22
C MET A 92 -21.94 -19.15 48.60
N GLY A 93 -23.01 -18.60 48.00
CA GLY A 93 -23.00 -17.29 47.36
C GLY A 93 -22.25 -17.21 46.02
N GLN A 94 -21.70 -18.32 45.51
CA GLN A 94 -21.06 -18.41 44.21
C GLN A 94 -21.93 -19.17 43.20
N GLU A 95 -21.93 -18.72 41.95
CA GLU A 95 -22.55 -19.46 40.85
C GLU A 95 -21.49 -20.24 40.06
N ILE A 96 -21.80 -21.51 39.74
CA ILE A 96 -21.02 -22.35 38.81
C ILE A 96 -21.92 -22.91 37.72
N ARG A 97 -21.34 -23.27 36.57
CA ARG A 97 -22.09 -23.94 35.48
C ARG A 97 -22.41 -25.37 35.88
N ARG A 98 -23.54 -25.92 35.38
CA ARG A 98 -23.99 -27.27 35.73
C ARG A 98 -22.96 -28.38 35.48
N ARG A 99 -22.08 -28.22 34.48
CA ARG A 99 -20.97 -29.16 34.15
C ARG A 99 -19.85 -29.19 35.19
N HIS A 100 -19.71 -28.12 35.98
CA HIS A 100 -18.69 -27.98 37.03
C HIS A 100 -19.15 -28.54 38.37
N TRP A 101 -20.34 -29.12 38.43
CA TRP A 101 -20.94 -29.70 39.62
C TRP A 101 -21.34 -31.16 39.39
N GLN A 102 -20.93 -32.02 40.30
CA GLN A 102 -21.14 -33.46 40.25
C GLN A 102 -21.43 -34.01 41.65
N VAL A 103 -22.71 -34.26 41.94
CA VAL A 103 -23.12 -35.00 43.14
C VAL A 103 -23.28 -36.50 42.89
N GLY A 104 -23.28 -36.99 41.64
CA GLY A 104 -23.51 -38.42 41.39
C GLY A 104 -22.47 -39.37 41.99
N ARG A 105 -21.32 -38.87 42.42
CA ARG A 105 -20.26 -39.63 43.08
C ARG A 105 -19.84 -38.93 44.36
N ARG A 106 -19.75 -39.67 45.46
CA ARG A 106 -19.33 -39.12 46.75
C ARG A 106 -17.81 -38.96 46.75
N ARG A 107 -17.37 -37.71 46.59
CA ARG A 107 -15.96 -37.33 46.54
C ARG A 107 -15.48 -36.88 47.91
N PHE A 108 -14.26 -37.23 48.30
CA PHE A 108 -13.73 -36.90 49.62
C PHE A 108 -12.20 -36.86 49.67
N CYS A 109 -11.67 -36.13 50.65
CA CYS A 109 -10.28 -36.24 51.07
C CYS A 109 -10.19 -37.18 52.28
N PRO A 110 -9.46 -38.31 52.20
CA PRO A 110 -9.34 -39.27 53.31
C PRO A 110 -8.81 -38.68 54.62
N ALA A 111 -7.89 -37.71 54.54
CA ALA A 111 -7.35 -37.04 55.72
C ALA A 111 -8.34 -36.04 56.33
N CYS A 112 -9.10 -35.30 55.51
CA CYS A 112 -10.15 -34.42 56.01
C CYS A 112 -11.28 -35.19 56.71
N LEU A 113 -11.60 -36.40 56.25
CA LEU A 113 -12.55 -37.28 56.93
C LEU A 113 -11.98 -37.80 58.25
N ALA A 114 -10.68 -38.10 58.32
CA ALA A 114 -10.02 -38.51 59.55
C ALA A 114 -10.03 -37.39 60.62
N GLU A 115 -9.95 -36.12 60.20
CA GLU A 115 -10.12 -34.96 61.08
C GLU A 115 -11.56 -34.75 61.52
N SER A 116 -12.50 -34.85 60.57
CA SER A 116 -13.92 -34.66 60.84
C SER A 116 -14.76 -35.40 59.78
N PRO A 117 -15.49 -36.46 60.16
CA PRO A 117 -16.13 -37.39 59.24
C PRO A 117 -17.45 -36.85 58.66
N HIS A 118 -17.35 -35.79 57.86
CA HIS A 118 -18.47 -35.19 57.13
C HIS A 118 -18.08 -34.81 55.69
N HIS A 119 -19.09 -34.71 54.82
CA HIS A 119 -18.93 -34.25 53.44
C HIS A 119 -18.76 -32.73 53.40
N ARG A 120 -17.95 -32.23 52.47
CA ARG A 120 -17.79 -30.79 52.23
C ARG A 120 -18.25 -30.46 50.81
N VAL A 121 -19.06 -29.41 50.66
CA VAL A 121 -19.72 -29.10 49.38
C VAL A 121 -18.73 -28.84 48.24
N TRP A 122 -17.53 -28.32 48.53
CA TRP A 122 -16.53 -28.08 47.49
C TRP A 122 -15.96 -29.37 46.87
N TRP A 123 -16.16 -30.53 47.49
CA TRP A 123 -15.83 -31.82 46.88
C TRP A 123 -16.77 -32.19 45.72
N ASP A 124 -17.95 -31.56 45.63
CA ASP A 124 -18.89 -31.77 44.52
C ASP A 124 -18.41 -31.10 43.23
N MET A 125 -17.33 -30.31 43.25
CA MET A 125 -16.76 -29.70 42.06
C MET A 125 -15.61 -30.55 41.51
N PRO A 126 -15.73 -31.16 40.32
CA PRO A 126 -14.65 -31.97 39.73
C PRO A 126 -13.31 -31.23 39.61
N ALA A 127 -13.35 -29.91 39.42
CA ALA A 127 -12.16 -29.07 39.41
C ALA A 127 -11.41 -28.99 40.74
N PHE A 128 -12.10 -29.25 41.86
CA PHE A 128 -11.50 -29.44 43.18
C PHE A 128 -10.90 -30.84 43.26
N ALA A 129 -9.76 -31.04 42.62
CA ALA A 129 -9.15 -32.36 42.45
C ALA A 129 -8.25 -32.76 43.61
N ARG A 130 -7.73 -31.78 44.36
CA ARG A 130 -6.73 -32.01 45.41
C ARG A 130 -7.02 -31.16 46.64
N CYS A 131 -6.96 -31.78 47.82
CA CYS A 131 -7.13 -31.07 49.08
C CYS A 131 -5.96 -30.10 49.31
N PRO A 132 -6.20 -28.79 49.46
CA PRO A 132 -5.12 -27.83 49.62
C PRO A 132 -4.55 -27.83 51.06
N HIS A 133 -5.27 -28.42 52.03
CA HIS A 133 -4.80 -28.61 53.41
C HIS A 133 -3.91 -29.84 53.60
N HIS A 134 -4.20 -30.95 52.92
CA HIS A 134 -3.47 -32.22 53.11
C HIS A 134 -2.62 -32.63 51.91
N ASP A 135 -2.74 -31.92 50.79
CA ASP A 135 -2.01 -32.21 49.56
C ASP A 135 -2.29 -33.63 49.01
N LEU A 136 -3.50 -34.14 49.28
CA LEU A 136 -4.01 -35.43 48.82
C LEU A 136 -5.05 -35.24 47.73
N ASP A 137 -5.11 -36.18 46.79
CA ASP A 137 -6.16 -36.16 45.77
C ASP A 137 -7.53 -36.44 46.40
N VAL A 138 -8.54 -35.78 45.88
CA VAL A 138 -9.94 -35.98 46.24
C VAL A 138 -10.47 -37.15 45.43
N VAL A 139 -10.77 -38.24 46.13
CA VAL A 139 -11.13 -39.54 45.55
C VAL A 139 -12.63 -39.79 45.65
N ASP A 140 -13.16 -40.67 44.80
CA ASP A 140 -14.55 -41.17 44.82
C ASP A 140 -14.63 -42.68 45.11
N ARG A 141 -13.52 -43.30 45.48
CA ARG A 141 -13.34 -44.74 45.65
C ARG A 141 -12.65 -45.07 46.96
N ASP A 142 -12.93 -46.26 47.46
CA ASP A 142 -12.20 -46.86 48.58
C ASP A 142 -10.82 -47.38 48.15
N ALA A 143 -10.03 -47.87 49.11
CA ALA A 143 -8.69 -48.42 48.83
C ALA A 143 -8.72 -49.70 47.95
N SER A 144 -9.87 -50.35 47.84
CA SER A 144 -10.10 -51.50 46.96
C SER A 144 -10.52 -51.09 45.55
N GLY A 145 -10.67 -49.79 45.28
CA GLY A 145 -11.07 -49.24 43.99
C GLY A 145 -12.58 -49.22 43.75
N HIS A 146 -13.41 -49.57 44.73
CA HIS A 146 -14.87 -49.54 44.59
C HIS A 146 -15.40 -48.11 44.82
N PRO A 147 -16.34 -47.60 43.98
CA PRO A 147 -16.95 -46.30 44.20
C PRO A 147 -17.66 -46.25 45.56
N VAL A 148 -17.55 -45.12 46.27
CA VAL A 148 -18.29 -44.90 47.51
C VAL A 148 -19.66 -44.27 47.16
N PRO A 149 -20.77 -44.97 47.38
CA PRO A 149 -22.08 -44.46 47.01
C PRO A 149 -22.70 -43.59 48.10
N TRP A 150 -23.63 -42.71 47.71
CA TRP A 150 -24.39 -41.85 48.63
C TRP A 150 -25.35 -42.59 49.56
N TRP A 151 -25.80 -43.79 49.17
CA TRP A 151 -26.65 -44.59 50.03
C TRP A 151 -25.90 -45.14 51.25
N SER A 152 -24.57 -45.14 51.26
CA SER A 152 -23.77 -45.57 52.41
C SER A 152 -23.73 -44.48 53.48
N ALA A 153 -24.27 -44.77 54.67
CA ALA A 153 -24.36 -43.80 55.75
C ALA A 153 -22.99 -43.42 56.36
N SER A 154 -22.00 -44.31 56.29
CA SER A 154 -20.72 -44.09 56.94
C SER A 154 -19.82 -43.14 56.13
N PHE A 155 -19.14 -42.20 56.81
CA PHE A 155 -17.98 -41.45 56.30
C PHE A 155 -16.64 -42.09 56.69
N THR A 156 -16.66 -43.12 57.53
CA THR A 156 -15.44 -43.77 58.03
C THR A 156 -15.15 -45.09 57.33
N ARG A 157 -16.18 -45.77 56.80
CA ARG A 157 -16.04 -47.05 56.12
C ARG A 157 -16.87 -47.10 54.83
N ALA A 158 -16.32 -47.71 53.80
CA ALA A 158 -17.04 -48.06 52.59
C ALA A 158 -18.05 -49.20 52.88
N PRO A 159 -19.04 -49.43 51.99
CA PRO A 159 -19.90 -50.60 52.08
C PRO A 159 -19.15 -51.94 52.06
N THR A 160 -17.95 -51.96 51.48
CA THR A 160 -17.05 -53.12 51.46
C THR A 160 -16.39 -53.40 52.82
N GLY A 161 -16.58 -52.51 53.80
CA GLY A 161 -15.91 -52.55 55.10
C GLY A 161 -14.53 -51.88 55.12
N THR A 162 -14.01 -51.50 53.95
CA THR A 162 -12.70 -50.81 53.81
C THR A 162 -12.74 -49.44 54.49
N ASP A 163 -11.66 -49.06 55.18
CA ASP A 163 -11.51 -47.74 55.79
C ASP A 163 -11.42 -46.64 54.72
N LEU A 164 -12.15 -45.54 54.93
CA LEU A 164 -12.11 -44.34 54.08
C LEU A 164 -11.12 -43.29 54.62
N LEU A 165 -10.68 -43.45 55.86
CA LEU A 165 -9.88 -42.49 56.59
C LEU A 165 -8.40 -42.68 56.30
N ARG A 166 -7.65 -41.57 56.33
CA ARG A 166 -6.18 -41.62 56.30
C ARG A 166 -5.60 -40.78 57.42
N TYR A 167 -5.28 -41.44 58.53
CA TYR A 167 -4.63 -40.84 59.68
C TYR A 167 -3.15 -40.49 59.42
N GLY A 168 -2.58 -39.64 60.27
CA GLY A 168 -1.16 -39.30 60.25
C GLY A 168 -0.72 -38.34 59.13
N VAL A 169 -1.65 -37.82 58.33
CA VAL A 169 -1.36 -36.79 57.31
C VAL A 169 -1.55 -35.41 57.95
N PRO A 170 -0.48 -34.63 58.17
CA PRO A 170 -0.58 -33.35 58.87
C PRO A 170 -1.37 -32.32 58.05
N ARG A 171 -2.24 -31.57 58.73
CA ARG A 171 -2.93 -30.41 58.16
C ARG A 171 -1.94 -29.28 57.95
N ARG A 172 -1.89 -28.71 56.74
CA ARG A 172 -1.13 -27.47 56.49
C ARG A 172 -1.91 -26.29 57.07
N PRO A 173 -1.26 -25.44 57.89
CA PRO A 173 -1.90 -24.23 58.42
C PRO A 173 -2.20 -23.23 57.30
N PHE A 174 -1.29 -23.14 56.31
CA PHE A 174 -1.44 -22.31 55.12
C PHE A 174 -1.51 -23.20 53.88
N PRO A 175 -2.66 -23.27 53.21
CA PRO A 175 -2.78 -24.02 51.97
C PRO A 175 -1.83 -23.47 50.91
N ARG A 176 -1.22 -24.35 50.10
CA ARG A 176 -0.39 -23.88 48.97
C ARG A 176 -1.28 -23.14 47.97
N PRO A 177 -0.78 -22.06 47.32
CA PRO A 177 -1.50 -21.44 46.22
C PRO A 177 -1.81 -22.46 45.11
N SER A 178 -3.09 -22.78 44.96
CA SER A 178 -3.62 -23.68 43.94
C SER A 178 -5.03 -23.25 43.53
N LEU A 179 -5.57 -23.86 42.48
CA LEU A 179 -6.97 -23.64 42.11
C LEU A 179 -7.89 -23.98 43.29
N GLU A 180 -7.61 -25.06 44.01
CA GLU A 180 -8.44 -25.50 45.14
C GLU A 180 -8.39 -24.54 46.32
N SER A 181 -7.21 -23.98 46.66
CA SER A 181 -7.16 -22.91 47.67
C SER A 181 -7.93 -21.67 47.19
N TYR A 182 -7.84 -21.33 45.90
CA TYR A 182 -8.59 -20.21 45.33
C TYR A 182 -10.11 -20.44 45.36
N VAL A 183 -10.56 -21.67 45.08
CA VAL A 183 -11.97 -22.07 45.22
C VAL A 183 -12.44 -21.92 46.67
N LEU A 184 -11.68 -22.42 47.65
CA LEU A 184 -12.04 -22.26 49.06
C LEU A 184 -12.15 -20.78 49.46
N ALA A 185 -11.24 -19.95 48.97
CA ALA A 185 -11.26 -18.52 49.18
C ALA A 185 -12.52 -17.85 48.58
N ARG A 186 -12.87 -18.17 47.34
CA ARG A 186 -14.08 -17.66 46.67
C ARG A 186 -15.37 -18.10 47.37
N LEU A 187 -15.36 -19.25 48.05
CA LEU A 187 -16.47 -19.73 48.87
C LEU A 187 -16.46 -19.17 50.30
N GLY A 188 -15.50 -18.32 50.67
CA GLY A 188 -15.39 -17.72 52.00
C GLY A 188 -14.92 -18.68 53.10
N VAL A 189 -14.27 -19.79 52.74
CA VAL A 189 -13.79 -20.81 53.69
C VAL A 189 -12.40 -20.46 54.25
N ILE A 190 -11.56 -19.84 53.43
CA ILE A 190 -10.22 -19.36 53.80
C ILE A 190 -10.01 -17.94 53.27
N GLU A 191 -8.96 -17.28 53.73
CA GLU A 191 -8.55 -15.98 53.20
C GLU A 191 -8.07 -16.09 51.74
N ALA A 192 -8.39 -15.07 50.93
CA ALA A 192 -8.21 -15.13 49.48
C ALA A 192 -6.77 -14.84 49.03
N PRO A 193 -6.10 -15.79 48.33
CA PRO A 193 -4.94 -15.43 47.55
C PRO A 193 -5.39 -14.57 46.36
N ALA A 194 -4.86 -13.35 46.26
CA ALA A 194 -5.15 -12.46 45.15
C ALA A 194 -4.64 -13.08 43.83
N VAL A 195 -5.54 -13.22 42.86
CA VAL A 195 -5.21 -13.62 41.49
C VAL A 195 -5.91 -12.62 40.57
N PRO A 196 -5.25 -11.49 40.21
CA PRO A 196 -5.92 -10.34 39.60
C PRO A 196 -6.78 -10.66 38.37
N LEU A 197 -6.34 -11.60 37.52
CA LEU A 197 -7.09 -12.03 36.33
C LEU A 197 -8.37 -12.82 36.65
N LEU A 198 -8.39 -13.53 37.78
CA LEU A 198 -9.55 -14.31 38.23
C LEU A 198 -10.45 -13.49 39.15
N ASP A 199 -9.89 -12.58 39.94
CA ASP A 199 -10.62 -11.75 40.89
C ASP A 199 -11.61 -10.79 40.19
N GLY A 200 -11.30 -10.39 38.95
CA GLY A 200 -12.21 -9.60 38.11
C GLY A 200 -13.40 -10.38 37.54
N LEU A 201 -13.44 -11.71 37.69
CA LEU A 201 -14.55 -12.53 37.20
C LEU A 201 -15.68 -12.59 38.24
N SER A 202 -16.91 -12.38 37.78
CA SER A 202 -18.08 -12.26 38.66
C SER A 202 -18.45 -13.57 39.34
N THR A 203 -18.39 -14.69 38.61
CA THR A 203 -18.84 -16.01 39.08
C THR A 203 -17.67 -16.99 39.16
N LEU A 204 -17.76 -17.94 40.09
CA LEU A 204 -16.83 -19.06 40.17
C LEU A 204 -16.89 -19.94 38.90
N GLY A 205 -18.06 -20.02 38.25
CA GLY A 205 -18.22 -20.71 36.97
C GLY A 205 -17.32 -20.15 35.87
N ASP A 206 -17.26 -18.83 35.73
CA ASP A 206 -16.39 -18.17 34.75
C ASP A 206 -14.91 -18.32 35.12
N VAL A 207 -14.56 -18.35 36.41
CA VAL A 207 -13.20 -18.69 36.88
C VAL A 207 -12.80 -20.10 36.42
N LEU A 208 -13.65 -21.09 36.68
CA LEU A 208 -13.37 -22.48 36.31
C LEU A 208 -13.24 -22.64 34.78
N ASP A 209 -14.05 -21.92 34.00
CA ASP A 209 -13.93 -21.92 32.54
C ASP A 209 -12.68 -21.23 32.02
N ALA A 210 -12.30 -20.09 32.60
CA ALA A 210 -11.05 -19.41 32.28
C ALA A 210 -9.85 -20.35 32.52
N VAL A 211 -9.83 -20.99 33.70
CA VAL A 211 -8.76 -21.90 34.09
C VAL A 211 -8.72 -23.12 33.18
N GLU A 212 -9.86 -23.75 32.90
CA GLU A 212 -9.91 -24.90 32.01
C GLU A 212 -9.49 -24.53 30.58
N PHE A 213 -9.95 -23.38 30.07
CA PHE A 213 -9.60 -22.90 28.74
C PHE A 213 -8.10 -22.62 28.61
N VAL A 214 -7.53 -21.83 29.53
CA VAL A 214 -6.08 -21.53 29.54
C VAL A 214 -5.26 -22.79 29.73
N GLY A 215 -5.74 -23.74 30.54
CA GLY A 215 -5.12 -25.05 30.69
C GLY A 215 -5.04 -25.83 29.37
N ARG A 216 -6.13 -25.84 28.60
CA ARG A 216 -6.14 -26.45 27.25
C ARG A 216 -5.18 -25.73 26.30
N VAL A 217 -5.05 -24.41 26.40
CA VAL A 217 -4.07 -23.63 25.62
C VAL A 217 -2.64 -23.99 26.03
N ALA A 218 -2.35 -24.06 27.32
CA ALA A 218 -1.03 -24.38 27.85
C ALA A 218 -0.56 -25.78 27.42
N LEU A 219 -1.44 -26.78 27.50
CA LEU A 219 -1.09 -28.17 27.18
C LEU A 219 -1.22 -28.49 25.68
N GLY A 220 -2.14 -27.85 24.97
CA GLY A 220 -2.53 -28.25 23.60
C GLY A 220 -2.75 -27.10 22.62
N GLY A 221 -2.32 -25.88 22.92
CA GLY A 221 -2.47 -24.72 22.03
C GLY A 221 -1.79 -24.89 20.67
N LYS A 222 -0.77 -25.76 20.60
CA LYS A 222 -0.03 -26.11 19.37
C LYS A 222 -0.78 -27.11 18.49
N LEU A 223 -1.81 -27.79 18.99
CA LEU A 223 -2.56 -28.79 18.23
C LEU A 223 -3.44 -28.13 17.17
N ARG A 224 -3.80 -28.90 16.13
CA ARG A 224 -4.70 -28.42 15.06
C ARG A 224 -6.15 -28.30 15.52
N SER A 225 -6.59 -29.14 16.45
CA SER A 225 -7.94 -29.16 17.01
C SER A 225 -7.93 -28.93 18.52
N ARG A 226 -9.06 -28.49 19.06
CA ARG A 226 -9.26 -28.30 20.51
C ARG A 226 -9.06 -29.63 21.24
N PRO A 227 -8.18 -29.71 22.25
CA PRO A 227 -8.04 -30.90 23.06
C PRO A 227 -9.35 -31.25 23.78
N VAL A 228 -9.72 -32.54 23.75
CA VAL A 228 -10.81 -33.08 24.57
C VAL A 228 -10.27 -33.36 25.97
N VAL A 229 -11.03 -33.00 27.01
CA VAL A 229 -10.65 -33.16 28.41
C VAL A 229 -11.45 -34.31 29.01
N GLY A 230 -10.81 -35.17 29.80
CA GLY A 230 -11.46 -36.29 30.49
C GLY A 230 -11.74 -37.53 29.62
N MET A 231 -11.05 -37.70 28.49
CA MET A 231 -11.11 -38.90 27.65
C MET A 231 -9.75 -39.60 27.57
N THR A 232 -9.72 -40.91 27.29
CA THR A 232 -8.51 -41.77 27.27
C THR A 232 -7.38 -41.27 26.37
N LYS A 233 -7.69 -40.51 25.31
CA LYS A 233 -6.72 -39.91 24.37
C LYS A 233 -6.50 -38.40 24.59
N GLY A 234 -7.11 -37.83 25.62
CA GLY A 234 -7.09 -36.40 25.92
C GLY A 234 -6.22 -36.06 27.13
N PHE A 235 -6.32 -34.80 27.59
CA PHE A 235 -5.70 -34.39 28.85
C PHE A 235 -6.62 -34.67 30.03
N ASP A 236 -6.03 -35.06 31.15
CA ASP A 236 -6.72 -35.18 32.42
C ASP A 236 -7.16 -33.80 32.95
N LEU A 237 -8.35 -33.73 33.56
CA LEU A 237 -8.94 -32.46 34.03
C LEU A 237 -8.08 -31.78 35.11
N PRO A 238 -7.64 -32.48 36.18
CA PRO A 238 -6.64 -31.96 37.11
C PRO A 238 -5.39 -31.36 36.47
N ALA A 239 -4.83 -32.02 35.44
CA ALA A 239 -3.65 -31.52 34.74
C ALA A 239 -3.94 -30.21 33.98
N VAL A 240 -5.07 -30.16 33.27
CA VAL A 240 -5.57 -28.95 32.58
C VAL A 240 -5.75 -27.81 33.57
N ASN A 241 -6.48 -28.04 34.66
CA ASN A 241 -6.78 -27.03 35.67
C ASN A 241 -5.51 -26.49 36.34
N ARG A 242 -4.55 -27.36 36.65
CA ARG A 242 -3.27 -26.95 37.23
C ARG A 242 -2.45 -26.08 36.27
N ALA A 243 -2.38 -26.47 35.00
CA ALA A 243 -1.68 -25.70 33.97
C ALA A 243 -2.32 -24.32 33.77
N GLY A 244 -3.65 -24.28 33.68
CA GLY A 244 -4.42 -23.05 33.50
C GLY A 244 -4.30 -22.09 34.66
N TYR A 245 -4.53 -22.57 35.88
CA TYR A 245 -4.38 -21.77 37.10
C TYR A 245 -2.94 -21.26 37.24
N GLY A 246 -1.95 -22.11 36.97
CA GLY A 246 -0.54 -21.71 37.06
C GLY A 246 -0.19 -20.53 36.15
N VAL A 247 -0.77 -20.44 34.95
CA VAL A 247 -0.57 -19.30 34.03
C VAL A 247 -1.32 -18.06 34.54
N LEU A 248 -2.60 -18.22 34.90
CA LEU A 248 -3.46 -17.11 35.34
C LEU A 248 -3.01 -16.48 36.65
N ALA A 249 -2.50 -17.29 37.59
CA ALA A 249 -1.92 -16.84 38.86
C ALA A 249 -0.68 -15.96 38.68
N ARG A 250 0.02 -16.07 37.55
CA ARG A 250 1.18 -15.20 37.21
C ARG A 250 0.79 -13.92 36.47
N GLY A 251 -0.50 -13.72 36.20
CA GLY A 251 -1.03 -12.49 35.61
C GLY A 251 -0.94 -12.39 34.07
N THR A 252 -1.27 -11.22 33.56
CA THR A 252 -1.46 -10.93 32.13
C THR A 252 -0.24 -11.26 31.29
N ASP A 253 0.96 -10.91 31.77
CA ASP A 253 2.19 -11.10 30.99
C ASP A 253 2.52 -12.58 30.79
N ALA A 254 2.23 -13.44 31.77
CA ALA A 254 2.41 -14.89 31.62
C ALA A 254 1.44 -15.49 30.60
N LEU A 255 0.20 -14.98 30.53
CA LEU A 255 -0.79 -15.38 29.54
C LEU A 255 -0.39 -14.90 28.13
N VAL A 256 0.08 -13.65 28.00
CA VAL A 256 0.61 -13.09 26.75
C VAL A 256 1.83 -13.88 26.27
N ALA A 257 2.76 -14.24 27.17
CA ALA A 257 3.92 -15.07 26.85
C ALA A 257 3.51 -16.45 26.32
N LEU A 258 2.55 -17.12 26.98
CA LEU A 258 2.00 -18.39 26.49
C LEU A 258 1.40 -18.26 25.07
N LEU A 259 0.64 -17.19 24.82
CA LEU A 259 0.03 -16.94 23.52
C LEU A 259 1.09 -16.64 22.44
N HIS A 260 2.19 -15.98 22.78
CA HIS A 260 3.34 -15.82 21.89
C HIS A 260 3.98 -17.16 21.53
N GLU A 261 4.18 -18.06 22.51
CA GLU A 261 4.73 -19.40 22.27
C GLU A 261 3.83 -20.22 21.34
N VAL A 262 2.51 -20.16 21.54
CA VAL A 262 1.54 -20.82 20.66
C VAL A 262 1.63 -20.25 19.24
N ALA A 263 1.60 -18.92 19.10
CA ALA A 263 1.69 -18.27 17.79
C ALA A 263 3.00 -18.55 17.07
N ALA A 264 4.12 -18.59 17.80
CA ALA A 264 5.43 -18.94 17.25
C ALA A 264 5.48 -20.39 16.75
N ALA A 265 4.98 -21.34 17.55
CA ALA A 265 4.95 -22.75 17.18
C ALA A 265 4.08 -23.00 15.94
N ARG A 266 2.94 -22.30 15.81
CA ARG A 266 2.08 -22.43 14.63
C ARG A 266 2.65 -21.76 13.39
N ALA A 267 3.31 -20.62 13.54
CA ALA A 267 4.01 -19.97 12.43
C ALA A 267 5.08 -20.90 11.81
N ALA A 268 5.76 -21.70 12.63
CA ALA A 268 6.73 -22.70 12.17
C ALA A 268 6.09 -23.82 11.30
N CYS A 269 4.80 -24.09 11.47
CA CYS A 269 4.06 -25.08 10.68
C CYS A 269 3.55 -24.55 9.33
N GLY A 270 3.73 -23.25 9.02
CA GLY A 270 3.34 -22.65 7.74
C GLY A 270 1.85 -22.32 7.59
N ASP A 271 1.08 -22.25 8.67
CA ASP A 271 -0.39 -22.09 8.67
C ASP A 271 -0.92 -20.72 8.16
N GLY A 272 -0.07 -19.86 7.59
CA GLY A 272 -0.45 -18.53 7.09
C GLY A 272 -0.45 -17.42 8.15
N ARG A 273 -1.22 -16.34 7.95
CA ARG A 273 -1.37 -15.21 8.90
C ARG A 273 -2.82 -14.96 9.30
N GLY A 274 -3.01 -14.30 10.44
CA GLY A 274 -4.30 -13.89 11.00
C GLY A 274 -4.76 -14.78 12.16
N LYS A 275 -5.79 -14.35 12.90
CA LYS A 275 -6.26 -14.98 14.15
C LYS A 275 -6.35 -16.52 14.08
N ARG A 276 -6.94 -17.09 13.03
CA ARG A 276 -7.04 -18.56 12.85
C ARG A 276 -5.70 -19.22 12.51
N ALA A 277 -4.82 -18.56 11.77
CA ALA A 277 -3.50 -19.10 11.48
C ALA A 277 -2.61 -19.09 12.73
N SER A 278 -2.55 -17.95 13.40
CA SER A 278 -1.69 -17.73 14.57
C SER A 278 -2.17 -18.47 15.82
N PHE A 279 -3.47 -18.67 15.98
CA PHE A 279 -4.03 -19.27 17.21
C PHE A 279 -4.91 -20.50 16.98
N GLY A 280 -5.14 -20.92 15.73
CA GLY A 280 -5.85 -22.16 15.41
C GLY A 280 -7.25 -22.21 16.02
N TRP A 281 -7.51 -23.31 16.74
CA TRP A 281 -8.77 -23.57 17.43
C TRP A 281 -9.08 -22.55 18.52
N ILE A 282 -8.07 -21.93 19.13
CA ILE A 282 -8.24 -20.94 20.21
C ILE A 282 -9.00 -19.73 19.67
N GLY A 283 -8.58 -19.25 18.50
CA GLY A 283 -9.21 -18.12 17.85
C GLY A 283 -10.67 -18.41 17.49
N ALA A 284 -10.97 -19.61 16.98
CA ALA A 284 -12.31 -20.02 16.59
C ALA A 284 -13.26 -20.18 17.79
N ILE A 285 -12.77 -20.66 18.93
CA ILE A 285 -13.61 -20.83 20.12
C ILE A 285 -13.94 -19.48 20.75
N LEU A 286 -13.00 -18.53 20.80
CA LEU A 286 -13.28 -17.19 21.36
C LEU A 286 -14.36 -16.41 20.60
N ASP A 287 -14.65 -16.80 19.34
CA ASP A 287 -15.75 -16.19 18.57
C ASP A 287 -17.14 -16.76 18.94
N VAL A 288 -17.20 -17.95 19.55
CA VAL A 288 -18.45 -18.68 19.85
C VAL A 288 -18.72 -18.76 21.36
N GLU A 289 -17.67 -18.83 22.16
CA GLU A 289 -17.77 -18.97 23.61
C GLU A 289 -18.30 -17.68 24.24
N LYS A 290 -19.14 -17.84 25.27
CA LYS A 290 -19.74 -16.75 26.04
C LYS A 290 -19.26 -16.82 27.48
N GLY A 291 -19.04 -15.66 28.08
CA GLY A 291 -18.67 -15.51 29.49
C GLY A 291 -17.73 -14.32 29.69
N SER A 292 -17.63 -13.86 30.94
CA SER A 292 -16.77 -12.72 31.28
C SER A 292 -15.28 -13.03 31.06
N HIS A 293 -14.89 -14.31 31.16
CA HIS A 293 -13.53 -14.79 30.91
C HIS A 293 -13.05 -14.61 29.47
N VAL A 294 -13.98 -14.54 28.50
CA VAL A 294 -13.66 -14.39 27.07
C VAL A 294 -12.98 -13.05 26.80
N GLY A 295 -13.38 -11.98 27.50
CA GLY A 295 -12.81 -10.64 27.32
C GLY A 295 -11.32 -10.60 27.60
N ILE A 296 -10.90 -11.11 28.77
CA ILE A 296 -9.50 -11.16 29.19
C ILE A 296 -8.63 -11.88 28.15
N LEU A 297 -9.10 -13.03 27.67
CA LEU A 297 -8.38 -13.85 26.69
C LEU A 297 -8.34 -13.17 25.31
N ALA A 298 -9.45 -12.57 24.89
CA ALA A 298 -9.54 -11.85 23.63
C ALA A 298 -8.60 -10.64 23.61
N ASP A 299 -8.49 -9.91 24.72
CA ASP A 299 -7.60 -8.75 24.84
C ASP A 299 -6.12 -9.17 24.82
N CYS A 300 -5.76 -10.23 25.55
CA CYS A 300 -4.40 -10.78 25.49
C CYS A 300 -4.05 -11.29 24.08
N LEU A 301 -4.98 -11.98 23.43
CA LEU A 301 -4.78 -12.46 22.05
C LEU A 301 -4.65 -11.30 21.07
N ARG A 302 -5.47 -10.25 21.23
CA ARG A 302 -5.39 -9.02 20.43
C ARG A 302 -4.04 -8.37 20.60
N ARG A 303 -3.56 -8.22 21.85
CA ARG A 303 -2.22 -7.70 22.16
C ARG A 303 -1.13 -8.50 21.46
N VAL A 304 -1.15 -9.83 21.55
CA VAL A 304 -0.16 -10.68 20.86
C VAL A 304 -0.25 -10.55 19.34
N ALA A 305 -1.46 -10.52 18.77
CA ALA A 305 -1.65 -10.34 17.33
C ALA A 305 -1.08 -8.99 16.85
N VAL A 306 -1.29 -7.93 17.63
CA VAL A 306 -0.74 -6.59 17.39
C VAL A 306 0.79 -6.60 17.48
N GLU A 307 1.37 -7.16 18.54
CA GLU A 307 2.81 -7.21 18.77
C GLU A 307 3.54 -8.02 17.68
N ARG A 308 2.92 -9.10 17.18
CA ARG A 308 3.46 -9.96 16.12
C ARG A 308 3.22 -9.43 14.71
N GLY A 309 2.29 -8.50 14.53
CA GLY A 309 1.84 -8.06 13.22
C GLY A 309 1.05 -9.11 12.44
N ASP A 310 0.28 -9.94 13.16
CA ASP A 310 -0.55 -11.03 12.63
C ASP A 310 -2.01 -10.58 12.52
N PHE A 311 -2.37 -10.00 11.37
CA PHE A 311 -3.65 -9.30 11.24
C PHE A 311 -4.76 -10.13 10.58
N SER A 312 -5.98 -9.94 11.10
CA SER A 312 -7.25 -10.23 10.44
C SER A 312 -8.04 -8.93 10.24
N PRO A 313 -9.10 -8.91 9.40
CA PRO A 313 -9.96 -7.73 9.24
C PRO A 313 -10.47 -7.13 10.58
N ALA A 314 -10.75 -7.96 11.58
CA ALA A 314 -11.19 -7.51 12.90
C ALA A 314 -10.07 -6.88 13.76
N THR A 315 -8.81 -7.32 13.60
CA THR A 315 -7.66 -6.69 14.28
C THR A 315 -7.17 -5.45 13.53
N CYS A 316 -7.51 -5.31 12.24
CA CYS A 316 -7.28 -4.09 11.49
C CYS A 316 -8.04 -2.90 12.09
N GLU A 317 -9.28 -3.06 12.58
CA GLU A 317 -10.02 -1.95 13.19
C GLU A 317 -9.33 -1.35 14.42
N ALA A 318 -8.85 -2.19 15.35
CA ALA A 318 -8.07 -1.75 16.50
C ALA A 318 -6.76 -1.03 16.09
N TRP A 319 -6.16 -1.43 14.96
CA TRP A 319 -5.02 -0.75 14.36
C TRP A 319 -5.40 0.60 13.73
N TYR A 320 -6.52 0.68 13.02
CA TYR A 320 -7.04 1.94 12.48
C TYR A 320 -7.44 2.92 13.60
N ALA A 321 -7.85 2.40 14.75
CA ALA A 321 -8.12 3.18 15.96
C ALA A 321 -6.85 3.64 16.70
N GLY A 322 -5.65 3.17 16.31
CA GLY A 322 -4.38 3.59 16.91
C GLY A 322 -4.05 2.93 18.25
N GLU A 323 -4.84 1.95 18.71
CA GLU A 323 -4.64 1.25 20.00
C GLU A 323 -3.29 0.51 20.07
N ALA A 324 -2.72 0.18 18.91
CA ALA A 324 -1.43 -0.48 18.78
C ALA A 324 -0.22 0.46 18.89
N GLY A 325 -0.42 1.78 18.95
CA GLY A 325 0.64 2.79 18.84
C GLY A 325 1.23 2.93 17.43
N TRP A 326 1.11 1.93 16.56
CA TRP A 326 1.49 2.03 15.16
C TRP A 326 0.38 2.68 14.33
N LEU A 327 0.76 3.63 13.48
CA LEU A 327 -0.18 4.40 12.67
C LEU A 327 -0.21 3.86 11.23
N PRO A 328 -1.35 3.33 10.75
CA PRO A 328 -1.45 2.83 9.38
C PRO A 328 -1.16 3.91 8.34
N VAL A 329 -0.51 3.52 7.23
CA VAL A 329 -0.25 4.42 6.10
C VAL A 329 -1.51 5.13 5.61
N PRO A 330 -2.69 4.47 5.43
CA PRO A 330 -3.90 5.16 4.98
C PRO A 330 -4.37 6.23 5.97
N THR A 331 -4.30 5.95 7.28
CA THR A 331 -4.70 6.88 8.33
C THR A 331 -3.81 8.12 8.34
N LEU A 332 -2.48 7.93 8.36
CA LEU A 332 -1.54 9.05 8.33
C LEU A 332 -1.61 9.82 7.01
N ALA A 333 -1.84 9.14 5.89
CA ALA A 333 -1.99 9.78 4.59
C ALA A 333 -3.25 10.67 4.57
N GLY A 334 -4.38 10.16 5.06
CA GLY A 334 -5.62 10.92 5.22
C GLY A 334 -5.45 12.14 6.13
N GLU A 335 -4.81 11.96 7.29
CA GLU A 335 -4.51 13.04 8.25
C GLU A 335 -3.69 14.16 7.61
N LEU A 336 -2.69 13.81 6.80
CA LEU A 336 -1.79 14.78 6.13
C LEU A 336 -2.33 15.31 4.79
N GLY A 337 -3.52 14.90 4.35
CA GLY A 337 -4.08 15.26 3.04
C GLY A 337 -3.25 14.71 1.87
N LEU A 338 -2.58 13.57 2.05
CA LEU A 338 -1.75 12.88 1.07
C LEU A 338 -2.43 11.63 0.54
N THR A 339 -1.99 11.17 -0.64
CA THR A 339 -2.25 9.80 -1.06
C THR A 339 -1.21 8.88 -0.43
N GLU A 340 -1.54 7.60 -0.24
CA GLU A 340 -0.63 6.60 0.34
C GLU A 340 0.71 6.53 -0.41
N GLU A 341 0.67 6.52 -1.74
CA GLU A 341 1.86 6.52 -2.60
C GLU A 341 2.74 7.77 -2.41
N ARG A 342 2.15 8.93 -2.11
CA ARG A 342 2.90 10.16 -1.84
C ARG A 342 3.54 10.14 -0.46
N LEU A 343 2.79 9.70 0.54
CA LEU A 343 3.33 9.51 1.89
C LEU A 343 4.49 8.53 1.88
N ARG A 344 4.42 7.48 1.06
CA ARG A 344 5.51 6.53 0.84
C ARG A 344 6.77 7.21 0.30
N ARG A 345 6.66 7.96 -0.81
CA ARG A 345 7.81 8.68 -1.39
C ARG A 345 8.41 9.70 -0.44
N LEU A 346 7.57 10.39 0.33
CA LEU A 346 8.01 11.32 1.37
C LEU A 346 8.82 10.59 2.45
N SER A 347 8.32 9.44 2.89
CA SER A 347 8.97 8.62 3.92
C SER A 347 10.31 8.06 3.43
N GLU A 348 10.37 7.58 2.18
CA GLU A 348 11.61 7.15 1.53
C GLU A 348 12.64 8.29 1.47
N ALA A 349 12.21 9.51 1.12
CA ALA A 349 13.07 10.69 1.09
C ALA A 349 13.54 11.17 2.48
N LEU A 350 12.88 10.71 3.55
CA LEU A 350 13.29 10.95 4.94
C LEU A 350 14.16 9.81 5.50
N GLY A 351 14.48 8.78 4.71
CA GLY A 351 15.14 7.58 5.21
C GLY A 351 14.28 6.76 6.17
N ILE A 352 12.97 7.02 6.20
CA ILE A 352 12.02 6.29 7.03
C ILE A 352 11.60 5.05 6.26
N HIS A 353 12.11 3.91 6.69
CA HIS A 353 11.62 2.62 6.23
C HIS A 353 10.35 2.26 7.01
N GLU A 354 9.22 2.34 6.33
CA GLU A 354 7.97 1.74 6.79
C GLU A 354 8.20 0.27 7.14
N ARG A 355 7.70 -0.17 8.30
CA ARG A 355 7.75 -1.58 8.61
C ARG A 355 6.69 -2.28 7.77
N GLN A 356 7.14 -3.22 6.93
CA GLN A 356 6.25 -4.00 6.09
C GLN A 356 5.79 -5.23 6.86
N PHE A 357 4.49 -5.37 7.03
CA PHE A 357 3.87 -6.54 7.63
C PHE A 357 3.08 -7.29 6.56
N GLY A 358 3.38 -8.57 6.34
CA GLY A 358 2.67 -9.45 5.40
C GLY A 358 3.54 -10.02 4.27
N ILE A 359 2.93 -10.83 3.39
CA ILE A 359 3.58 -11.42 2.20
C ILE A 359 3.02 -10.77 0.92
N ALA A 360 3.93 -10.48 -0.02
CA ALA A 360 3.83 -9.94 -1.39
C ALA A 360 2.56 -9.22 -1.89
N ARG A 361 1.35 -9.77 -1.76
CA ARG A 361 0.13 -9.23 -2.39
C ARG A 361 -0.78 -8.42 -1.45
N LYS A 362 -0.58 -8.46 -0.13
CA LYS A 362 -1.34 -7.70 0.89
C LYS A 362 -0.42 -7.19 2.01
N ARG A 363 0.61 -6.43 1.66
CA ARG A 363 1.52 -5.84 2.66
C ARG A 363 0.84 -4.65 3.34
N TYR A 364 0.57 -4.78 4.62
CA TYR A 364 0.18 -3.67 5.46
C TYR A 364 1.43 -2.91 5.88
N ARG A 365 1.36 -1.59 5.77
CA ARG A 365 2.46 -0.68 6.06
C ARG A 365 1.99 0.30 7.12
N ALA A 366 2.83 0.50 8.13
CA ALA A 366 2.56 1.45 9.19
C ALA A 366 3.85 2.10 9.69
N PHE A 367 3.66 3.24 10.32
CA PHE A 367 4.71 4.01 10.97
C PHE A 367 4.66 3.81 12.46
N SER A 368 5.82 3.77 13.11
CA SER A 368 5.88 3.89 14.57
C SER A 368 5.39 5.29 15.00
N PRO A 369 5.01 5.50 16.27
CA PRO A 369 4.64 6.83 16.76
C PRO A 369 5.73 7.89 16.45
N GLU A 370 6.99 7.52 16.64
CA GLU A 370 8.15 8.38 16.40
C GLU A 370 8.33 8.73 14.92
N GLN A 371 8.19 7.73 14.04
CA GLN A 371 8.25 7.91 12.59
C GLN A 371 7.11 8.82 12.11
N ALA A 372 5.88 8.57 12.57
CA ALA A 372 4.73 9.40 12.23
C ALA A 372 4.92 10.84 12.73
N ALA A 373 5.44 11.04 13.95
CA ALA A 373 5.76 12.36 14.48
C ALA A 373 6.84 13.08 13.67
N LEU A 374 7.87 12.37 13.18
CA LEU A 374 8.89 12.93 12.31
C LEU A 374 8.30 13.37 10.96
N VAL A 375 7.43 12.55 10.35
CA VAL A 375 6.74 12.92 9.11
C VAL A 375 5.88 14.17 9.31
N ARG A 376 5.11 14.24 10.41
CA ARG A 376 4.28 15.40 10.75
C ARG A 376 5.11 16.68 10.89
N ARG A 377 6.19 16.64 11.70
CA ARG A 377 7.09 17.78 11.89
C ARG A 377 7.71 18.23 10.58
N THR A 378 8.18 17.28 9.78
CA THR A 378 8.76 17.58 8.46
C THR A 378 7.73 18.29 7.59
N MET A 379 6.53 17.73 7.44
CA MET A 379 5.46 18.29 6.62
C MET A 379 5.08 19.71 7.03
N ALA A 380 4.99 19.97 8.34
CA ALA A 380 4.69 21.29 8.87
C ALA A 380 5.80 22.33 8.58
N SER A 381 7.05 21.89 8.47
CA SER A 381 8.20 22.77 8.18
C SER A 381 8.41 23.08 6.70
N LEU A 382 7.78 22.33 5.79
CA LEU A 382 8.01 22.50 4.36
C LEU A 382 7.47 23.83 3.87
N LEU A 383 8.31 24.56 3.14
CA LEU A 383 7.91 25.79 2.47
C LEU A 383 7.15 25.43 1.20
N ASP A 384 6.06 26.13 0.96
CA ASP A 384 5.53 26.20 -0.40
C ASP A 384 6.42 27.10 -1.26
N ARG A 385 5.99 27.24 -2.49
CA ARG A 385 6.78 27.86 -3.54
C ARG A 385 6.80 29.40 -3.37
N ASP A 386 5.89 29.98 -2.59
CA ASP A 386 5.85 31.42 -2.26
C ASP A 386 6.72 31.68 -1.04
N GLY A 387 6.54 30.90 0.03
CA GLY A 387 7.43 30.96 1.20
C GLY A 387 8.91 30.70 0.86
N ALA A 388 9.19 29.79 -0.08
CA ALA A 388 10.56 29.56 -0.56
C ALA A 388 11.11 30.72 -1.43
N ALA A 389 10.24 31.42 -2.17
CA ALA A 389 10.63 32.59 -2.94
C ALA A 389 10.93 33.78 -2.02
N ASP A 390 10.06 34.00 -1.02
CA ASP A 390 10.23 35.02 0.02
C ASP A 390 11.49 34.78 0.85
N ALA A 391 11.78 33.52 1.22
CA ALA A 391 13.01 33.15 1.93
C ALA A 391 14.30 33.48 1.13
N LEU A 392 14.24 33.50 -0.21
CA LEU A 392 15.34 33.92 -1.07
C LEU A 392 15.31 35.42 -1.43
N GLY A 393 14.24 36.14 -1.07
CA GLY A 393 14.02 37.54 -1.44
C GLY A 393 13.83 37.75 -2.95
N ILE A 394 13.30 36.76 -3.68
CA ILE A 394 13.08 36.86 -5.13
C ILE A 394 11.60 36.76 -5.49
N PRO A 395 11.14 37.40 -6.57
CA PRO A 395 9.78 37.23 -7.04
C PRO A 395 9.48 35.77 -7.39
N ARG A 396 8.25 35.32 -7.16
CA ARG A 396 7.79 33.97 -7.47
C ARG A 396 8.12 33.52 -8.90
N GLY A 397 7.94 34.39 -9.89
CA GLY A 397 8.28 34.08 -11.29
C GLY A 397 9.77 33.82 -11.53
N THR A 398 10.66 34.35 -10.69
CA THR A 398 12.10 34.08 -10.71
C THR A 398 12.41 32.76 -10.03
N PHE A 399 11.81 32.49 -8.87
CA PHE A 399 11.92 31.18 -8.19
C PHE A 399 11.45 30.03 -9.09
N ASP A 400 10.32 30.18 -9.76
CA ASP A 400 9.79 29.20 -10.71
C ASP A 400 10.79 28.88 -11.83
N ALA A 401 11.57 29.87 -12.28
CA ALA A 401 12.62 29.66 -13.27
C ALA A 401 13.79 28.86 -12.70
N LEU A 402 14.18 29.09 -11.44
CA LEU A 402 15.21 28.29 -10.76
C LEU A 402 14.80 26.82 -10.62
N VAL A 403 13.53 26.57 -10.27
CA VAL A 403 12.96 25.22 -10.20
C VAL A 403 12.95 24.56 -11.59
N ALA A 404 12.49 25.28 -12.62
CA ALA A 404 12.44 24.77 -13.99
C ALA A 404 13.83 24.45 -14.57
N ALA A 405 14.85 25.22 -14.17
CA ALA A 405 16.24 24.98 -14.54
C ALA A 405 16.93 23.89 -13.71
N GLY A 406 16.25 23.33 -12.69
CA GLY A 406 16.81 22.29 -11.81
C GLY A 406 17.89 22.81 -10.84
N ILE A 407 17.95 24.12 -10.62
CA ILE A 407 18.92 24.74 -9.70
C ILE A 407 18.52 24.47 -8.24
N ILE A 408 17.23 24.54 -7.97
CA ILE A 408 16.65 24.08 -6.71
C ILE A 408 15.72 22.91 -7.00
N ALA A 409 15.99 21.78 -6.36
CA ALA A 409 15.14 20.60 -6.47
C ALA A 409 13.91 20.77 -5.56
N ARG A 410 12.74 20.39 -6.07
CA ARG A 410 11.57 20.20 -5.21
C ARG A 410 11.81 18.99 -4.31
N PHE A 411 11.39 19.07 -3.06
CA PHE A 411 11.46 17.94 -2.15
C PHE A 411 10.30 16.97 -2.39
N VAL A 412 9.06 17.48 -2.35
CA VAL A 412 7.84 16.69 -2.61
C VAL A 412 6.77 17.56 -3.28
N ARG A 413 5.76 16.93 -3.88
CA ARG A 413 4.58 17.62 -4.46
C ARG A 413 3.30 17.16 -3.77
N ILE A 414 2.58 18.09 -3.16
CA ILE A 414 1.33 17.83 -2.41
C ILE A 414 0.13 18.31 -3.24
N GLY A 415 -0.32 17.49 -4.20
CA GLY A 415 -1.44 17.80 -5.08
C GLY A 415 -1.08 17.74 -6.56
N SER A 416 -1.97 18.24 -7.41
CA SER A 416 -1.73 18.42 -8.84
C SER A 416 -1.21 19.84 -9.12
N GLY A 417 -0.31 19.95 -10.10
CA GLY A 417 0.22 21.23 -10.56
C GLY A 417 1.50 21.72 -9.85
N PRO A 418 2.16 22.74 -10.44
CA PRO A 418 3.45 23.25 -9.96
C PRO A 418 3.37 24.05 -8.65
N GLY A 419 2.26 24.75 -8.37
CA GLY A 419 2.08 25.51 -7.12
C GLY A 419 2.00 24.64 -5.85
N ARG A 420 1.93 23.32 -6.02
CA ARG A 420 1.89 22.32 -4.95
C ARG A 420 3.26 21.71 -4.64
N ASP A 421 4.32 22.22 -5.26
CA ASP A 421 5.68 21.84 -4.89
C ASP A 421 6.01 22.34 -3.47
N ARG A 422 6.79 21.54 -2.76
CA ARG A 422 7.26 21.82 -1.40
C ARG A 422 8.77 21.70 -1.34
N PHE A 423 9.36 22.57 -0.56
CA PHE A 423 10.80 22.75 -0.44
C PHE A 423 11.20 22.66 1.03
N ARG A 424 12.34 22.03 1.27
CA ARG A 424 12.95 22.01 2.59
C ARG A 424 13.57 23.38 2.89
N PRO A 425 13.25 24.00 4.04
CA PRO A 425 13.90 25.25 4.45
C PRO A 425 15.43 25.18 4.38
N GLU A 426 16.02 24.04 4.76
CA GLU A 426 17.46 23.80 4.72
C GLU A 426 18.05 23.81 3.31
N ASP A 427 17.34 23.28 2.30
CA ASP A 427 17.81 23.29 0.91
C ASP A 427 17.77 24.71 0.31
N VAL A 428 16.72 25.47 0.67
CA VAL A 428 16.57 26.88 0.28
C VAL A 428 17.68 27.72 0.91
N ALA A 429 17.91 27.54 2.22
CA ALA A 429 18.97 28.23 2.95
C ALA A 429 20.38 27.85 2.45
N ALA A 430 20.61 26.57 2.12
CA ALA A 430 21.88 26.11 1.55
C ALA A 430 22.16 26.74 0.19
N LEU A 431 21.14 26.86 -0.67
CA LEU A 431 21.28 27.58 -1.93
C LEU A 431 21.62 29.06 -1.70
N ALA A 432 20.93 29.71 -0.75
CA ALA A 432 21.21 31.10 -0.39
C ALA A 432 22.65 31.28 0.09
N ALA A 433 23.09 30.44 1.03
CA ALA A 433 24.45 30.46 1.56
C ALA A 433 25.50 30.30 0.45
N ARG A 434 25.28 29.39 -0.50
CA ARG A 434 26.18 29.18 -1.65
C ARG A 434 26.27 30.39 -2.57
N LEU A 435 25.14 31.07 -2.83
CA LEU A 435 25.09 32.22 -3.73
C LEU A 435 25.62 33.50 -3.07
N LEU A 436 25.47 33.63 -1.76
CA LEU A 436 25.90 34.80 -0.98
C LEU A 436 27.34 34.66 -0.47
N HIS A 437 27.95 33.48 -0.59
CA HIS A 437 29.31 33.22 -0.13
C HIS A 437 30.31 34.16 -0.82
N LYS A 438 31.05 34.95 -0.02
CA LYS A 438 32.07 35.92 -0.47
C LYS A 438 31.54 37.03 -1.38
N VAL A 439 30.26 37.37 -1.29
CA VAL A 439 29.70 38.52 -2.04
C VAL A 439 29.65 39.76 -1.14
N GLU A 440 30.43 40.78 -1.51
CA GLU A 440 30.50 42.04 -0.79
C GLU A 440 29.22 42.87 -0.93
N THR A 441 28.88 43.63 0.11
CA THR A 441 27.76 44.57 0.10
C THR A 441 28.13 45.84 -0.66
N ALA A 442 27.30 46.23 -1.62
CA ALA A 442 27.41 47.47 -2.38
C ALA A 442 26.30 48.43 -1.95
N THR A 443 26.63 49.71 -1.78
CA THR A 443 25.67 50.77 -1.42
C THR A 443 24.75 51.17 -2.56
N GLU A 444 25.19 51.02 -3.81
CA GLU A 444 24.42 51.36 -5.02
C GLU A 444 24.53 50.28 -6.08
N VAL A 445 23.56 50.22 -7.00
CA VAL A 445 23.57 49.31 -8.16
C VAL A 445 24.47 49.91 -9.24
N PRO A 446 25.63 49.31 -9.56
CA PRO A 446 26.54 49.84 -10.57
C PRO A 446 25.89 49.86 -11.95
N ASP A 447 26.28 50.86 -12.73
CA ASP A 447 25.74 51.08 -14.06
C ASP A 447 25.95 49.84 -14.96
N GLY A 448 24.88 49.32 -15.57
CA GLY A 448 24.92 48.08 -16.35
C GLY A 448 24.75 46.78 -15.54
N HIS A 449 24.41 46.87 -14.26
CA HIS A 449 23.98 45.73 -13.44
C HIS A 449 22.53 45.91 -12.98
N LEU A 450 21.89 44.80 -12.62
CA LEU A 450 20.56 44.75 -12.05
C LEU A 450 20.55 43.81 -10.85
N ARG A 451 19.63 44.05 -9.92
CA ARG A 451 19.32 43.06 -8.89
C ARG A 451 18.71 41.82 -9.54
N LEU A 452 19.05 40.64 -9.03
CA LEU A 452 18.54 39.37 -9.54
C LEU A 452 17.00 39.32 -9.49
N ALA A 453 16.40 39.90 -8.45
CA ALA A 453 14.95 40.05 -8.32
C ALA A 453 14.32 40.84 -9.49
N ASP A 454 15.02 41.82 -10.05
CA ASP A 454 14.52 42.72 -11.09
C ASP A 454 14.76 42.20 -12.52
N LEU A 455 15.69 41.26 -12.70
CA LEU A 455 16.19 40.83 -14.00
C LEU A 455 15.11 40.34 -14.97
N LYS A 456 14.15 39.54 -14.48
CA LYS A 456 13.05 39.02 -15.31
C LYS A 456 12.09 40.12 -15.75
N ARG A 457 11.79 41.06 -14.84
CA ARG A 457 10.88 42.19 -15.07
C ARG A 457 11.47 43.18 -16.07
N THR A 458 12.74 43.54 -15.90
CA THR A 458 13.40 44.58 -16.70
C THR A 458 13.88 44.05 -18.06
N CYS A 459 14.49 42.86 -18.10
CA CYS A 459 15.22 42.42 -19.29
C CYS A 459 14.57 41.24 -20.04
N LYS A 460 13.41 40.75 -19.57
CA LYS A 460 12.74 39.53 -20.08
C LYS A 460 13.68 38.34 -20.22
N THR A 461 14.78 38.33 -19.46
CA THR A 461 15.80 37.29 -19.50
C THR A 461 15.54 36.30 -18.38
N ASP A 462 15.81 35.03 -18.65
CA ASP A 462 15.63 33.95 -17.68
C ASP A 462 16.65 34.08 -16.53
N PRO A 463 16.22 34.43 -15.30
CA PRO A 463 17.12 34.67 -14.18
C PRO A 463 17.86 33.40 -13.74
N ALA A 464 17.34 32.21 -14.08
CA ALA A 464 18.02 30.95 -13.79
C ALA A 464 19.37 30.83 -14.51
N ARG A 465 19.52 31.45 -15.68
CA ARG A 465 20.80 31.44 -16.41
C ARG A 465 21.90 32.18 -15.64
N SER A 466 21.56 33.32 -15.06
CA SER A 466 22.51 34.11 -14.26
C SER A 466 22.91 33.35 -13.00
N VAL A 467 21.93 32.76 -12.28
CA VAL A 467 22.21 31.94 -11.09
C VAL A 467 23.05 30.71 -11.44
N ALA A 468 22.75 30.02 -12.55
CA ALA A 468 23.54 28.88 -13.00
C ALA A 468 24.97 29.27 -13.41
N ALA A 469 25.16 30.45 -14.02
CA ALA A 469 26.48 30.96 -14.36
C ALA A 469 27.31 31.25 -13.09
N ILE A 470 26.67 31.84 -12.07
CA ILE A 470 27.29 32.09 -10.75
C ILE A 470 27.70 30.78 -10.08
N LEU A 471 26.78 29.82 -9.96
CA LEU A 471 27.06 28.54 -9.30
C LEU A 471 28.13 27.71 -10.01
N LYS A 472 28.36 27.94 -11.31
CA LYS A 472 29.40 27.28 -12.11
C LYS A 472 30.70 28.08 -12.18
N GLY A 473 30.77 29.26 -11.57
CA GLY A 473 31.93 30.15 -11.61
C GLY A 473 32.15 30.87 -12.95
N TYR A 474 31.20 30.80 -13.88
CA TYR A 474 31.28 31.50 -15.17
C TYR A 474 30.94 33.00 -15.05
N ALA A 475 30.30 33.39 -13.95
CA ALA A 475 30.05 34.77 -13.61
C ALA A 475 30.29 34.95 -12.11
N ALA A 476 30.84 36.09 -11.73
CA ALA A 476 30.85 36.53 -10.34
C ALA A 476 29.79 37.62 -10.16
N PRO A 477 28.93 37.55 -9.14
CA PRO A 477 28.08 38.68 -8.80
C PRO A 477 28.97 39.87 -8.42
N ARG A 478 28.63 41.08 -8.88
CA ARG A 478 29.45 42.27 -8.64
C ARG A 478 29.43 42.71 -7.18
N GLY A 479 28.36 42.38 -6.47
CA GLY A 479 28.09 42.70 -5.08
C GLY A 479 26.63 42.39 -4.76
N ARG A 480 26.15 42.84 -3.60
CA ARG A 480 24.74 42.75 -3.19
C ARG A 480 24.28 44.01 -2.48
N THR A 481 23.04 44.43 -2.71
CA THR A 481 22.44 45.61 -2.04
C THR A 481 21.77 45.30 -0.70
N GLY A 482 21.68 44.02 -0.32
CA GLY A 482 20.94 43.57 0.85
C GLY A 482 21.29 42.13 1.25
N PRO A 483 20.60 41.57 2.26
CA PRO A 483 20.95 40.28 2.83
C PRO A 483 20.46 39.08 2.00
N SER A 484 19.55 39.28 1.04
CA SER A 484 18.87 38.20 0.32
C SER A 484 19.56 37.84 -1.00
N VAL A 485 19.20 36.69 -1.58
CA VAL A 485 19.67 36.28 -2.91
C VAL A 485 19.12 37.20 -4.00
N GLY A 486 17.93 37.77 -3.81
CA GLY A 486 17.35 38.73 -4.75
C GLY A 486 18.15 40.03 -4.90
N ASP A 487 18.94 40.38 -3.90
CA ASP A 487 19.79 41.57 -3.88
C ASP A 487 21.12 41.41 -4.64
N LEU A 488 21.41 40.21 -5.15
CA LEU A 488 22.62 39.96 -5.94
C LEU A 488 22.64 40.79 -7.22
N LEU A 489 23.76 41.47 -7.47
CA LEU A 489 23.95 42.33 -8.63
C LEU A 489 24.56 41.54 -9.79
N VAL A 490 23.77 41.38 -10.85
CA VAL A 490 24.11 40.61 -12.06
C VAL A 490 24.14 41.52 -13.29
N PRO A 491 25.00 41.26 -14.29
CA PRO A 491 25.10 42.11 -15.49
C PRO A 491 23.77 42.21 -16.27
N ASP A 492 23.45 43.39 -16.79
CA ASP A 492 22.28 43.61 -17.65
C ASP A 492 22.53 43.04 -19.06
N PRO A 493 21.82 41.96 -19.46
CA PRO A 493 22.02 41.32 -20.75
C PRO A 493 21.53 42.17 -21.95
N ASN A 494 20.76 43.24 -21.74
CA ASN A 494 20.25 44.09 -22.82
C ASN A 494 21.25 45.17 -23.26
N ARG A 495 22.17 45.59 -22.38
CA ARG A 495 23.16 46.64 -22.70
C ARG A 495 24.19 46.21 -23.75
N HIS A 496 24.33 44.89 -24.01
CA HIS A 496 25.24 44.32 -25.01
C HIS A 496 24.55 43.71 -26.25
N ARG A 497 23.23 43.90 -26.44
CA ARG A 497 22.44 43.22 -27.49
C ARG A 497 22.37 43.91 -28.86
N GLY A 498 22.98 45.10 -29.03
CA GLY A 498 22.84 45.95 -30.23
C GLY A 498 23.17 45.27 -31.57
N ASP A 499 24.42 44.86 -31.80
CA ASP A 499 24.86 44.60 -33.19
C ASP A 499 25.38 43.18 -33.48
N GLY A 500 25.74 42.39 -32.47
CA GLY A 500 26.39 41.09 -32.70
C GLY A 500 25.45 39.94 -33.13
N MET A 501 24.20 39.93 -32.67
CA MET A 501 23.35 38.73 -32.81
C MET A 501 22.68 38.59 -34.19
N ARG A 502 22.48 39.71 -34.91
CA ARG A 502 21.97 39.69 -36.29
C ARG A 502 23.09 39.34 -37.29
N ALA A 503 24.30 39.87 -37.09
CA ALA A 503 25.48 39.53 -37.88
C ALA A 503 25.90 38.06 -37.69
N ALA A 504 25.88 37.54 -36.45
CA ALA A 504 26.15 36.13 -36.18
C ALA A 504 25.12 35.20 -36.86
N ARG A 505 23.83 35.53 -36.84
CA ARG A 505 22.79 34.75 -37.55
C ARG A 505 22.92 34.78 -39.08
N ALA A 506 23.47 35.85 -39.65
CA ALA A 506 23.76 35.96 -41.08
C ALA A 506 25.00 35.12 -41.47
N ALA A 507 26.08 35.20 -40.69
CA ALA A 507 27.29 34.39 -40.88
C ALA A 507 27.07 32.88 -40.67
N LEU A 508 26.08 32.49 -39.86
CA LEU A 508 25.74 31.08 -39.62
C LEU A 508 25.07 30.39 -40.82
N ARG A 509 24.52 31.14 -41.79
CA ARG A 509 23.92 30.56 -43.01
C ARG A 509 24.97 30.11 -44.03
N THR A 510 26.20 30.60 -43.92
CA THR A 510 27.29 30.33 -44.89
C THR A 510 28.27 29.26 -44.41
N LEU A 511 28.13 28.73 -43.19
CA LEU A 511 28.99 27.65 -42.69
C LEU A 511 28.70 26.32 -43.41
N PRO A 512 29.73 25.55 -43.82
CA PRO A 512 29.55 24.25 -44.45
C PRO A 512 28.89 23.22 -43.52
N GLY A 513 28.17 22.25 -44.10
CA GLY A 513 27.49 21.16 -43.39
C GLY A 513 25.98 21.34 -43.17
N LEU A 514 25.32 20.26 -42.80
CA LEU A 514 23.87 20.21 -42.58
C LEU A 514 23.52 20.73 -41.19
N SER A 515 22.46 21.54 -41.08
CA SER A 515 21.87 21.83 -39.77
C SER A 515 21.13 20.60 -39.23
N ARG A 516 20.95 20.53 -37.91
CA ARG A 516 20.16 19.47 -37.25
C ARG A 516 18.76 19.30 -37.83
N TYR A 517 18.12 20.40 -38.23
CA TYR A 517 16.80 20.38 -38.86
C TYR A 517 16.85 19.82 -40.28
N GLN A 518 17.87 20.18 -41.07
CA GLN A 518 18.06 19.61 -42.41
C GLN A 518 18.31 18.11 -42.32
N ALA A 519 19.19 17.67 -41.42
CA ALA A 519 19.45 16.26 -41.17
C ALA A 519 18.18 15.50 -40.73
N ALA A 520 17.39 16.05 -39.81
CA ALA A 520 16.14 15.44 -39.36
C ALA A 520 15.12 15.32 -40.51
N THR A 521 15.01 16.36 -41.35
CA THR A 521 14.16 16.36 -42.54
C THR A 521 14.61 15.27 -43.53
N VAL A 522 15.91 15.12 -43.79
CA VAL A 522 16.43 14.08 -44.71
C VAL A 522 16.26 12.67 -44.14
N LEU A 523 16.51 12.46 -42.85
CA LEU A 523 16.29 11.17 -42.19
C LEU A 523 14.80 10.82 -42.07
N GLY A 524 13.90 11.79 -42.18
CA GLY A 524 12.47 11.59 -41.96
C GLY A 524 12.11 11.38 -40.48
N CYS A 525 12.91 11.92 -39.54
CA CYS A 525 12.72 11.76 -38.10
C CYS A 525 12.55 13.11 -37.37
N ARG A 526 12.34 13.06 -36.05
CA ARG A 526 12.31 14.26 -35.21
C ARG A 526 13.73 14.80 -34.95
N VAL A 527 13.86 16.11 -34.66
CA VAL A 527 15.17 16.74 -34.41
C VAL A 527 15.85 16.22 -33.15
N GLU A 528 15.07 15.78 -32.18
CA GLU A 528 15.54 15.18 -30.93
C GLU A 528 16.29 13.86 -31.18
N VAL A 529 15.91 13.11 -32.23
CA VAL A 529 16.63 11.90 -32.67
C VAL A 529 18.00 12.26 -33.21
N VAL A 530 18.10 13.33 -34.01
CA VAL A 530 19.38 13.83 -34.53
C VAL A 530 20.26 14.33 -33.39
N ASP A 531 19.69 15.01 -32.40
CA ASP A 531 20.43 15.40 -31.19
C ASP A 531 20.98 14.18 -30.45
N GLY A 532 20.19 13.12 -30.28
CA GLY A 532 20.63 11.87 -29.68
C GLY A 532 21.73 11.16 -30.50
N LEU A 533 21.64 11.19 -31.83
CA LEU A 533 22.67 10.64 -32.72
C LEU A 533 24.00 11.41 -32.63
N ILE A 534 23.94 12.73 -32.51
CA ILE A 534 25.12 13.57 -32.29
C ILE A 534 25.70 13.33 -30.89
N ASP A 535 24.85 13.37 -29.86
CA ASP A 535 25.27 13.18 -28.46
C ASP A 535 25.82 11.75 -28.22
N GLY A 536 25.34 10.75 -28.98
CA GLY A 536 25.85 9.38 -29.02
C GLY A 536 27.07 9.16 -29.93
N GLY A 537 27.57 10.19 -30.62
CA GLY A 537 28.77 10.12 -31.46
C GLY A 537 28.58 9.45 -32.82
N HIS A 538 27.34 9.20 -33.26
CA HIS A 538 27.04 8.56 -34.54
C HIS A 538 27.05 9.52 -35.73
N LEU A 539 26.87 10.82 -35.48
CA LEU A 539 26.93 11.88 -36.50
C LEU A 539 27.99 12.91 -36.11
N PRO A 540 29.15 12.96 -36.79
CA PRO A 540 30.19 13.91 -36.48
C PRO A 540 29.79 15.34 -36.85
N VAL A 541 30.20 16.29 -36.02
CA VAL A 541 29.89 17.72 -36.16
C VAL A 541 31.13 18.42 -36.72
N CYS A 542 31.02 19.03 -37.89
CA CYS A 542 32.14 19.73 -38.54
C CYS A 542 32.38 21.14 -37.97
N SER A 543 31.37 21.78 -37.39
CA SER A 543 31.53 23.10 -36.72
C SER A 543 30.39 23.41 -35.72
N GLY A 544 30.70 24.19 -34.68
CA GLY A 544 29.71 24.87 -33.84
C GLY A 544 29.63 24.47 -32.35
N GLY A 545 29.29 25.44 -31.49
CA GLY A 545 28.99 25.22 -30.07
C GLY A 545 27.59 24.62 -29.81
N ARG A 546 27.20 24.43 -28.55
CA ARG A 546 25.96 23.70 -28.12
C ARG A 546 24.64 24.11 -28.82
N GLY A 547 24.54 25.32 -29.38
CA GLY A 547 23.35 25.80 -30.09
C GLY A 547 23.38 25.66 -31.62
N TRP A 548 24.56 25.43 -32.22
CA TRP A 548 24.82 25.69 -33.64
C TRP A 548 25.64 24.59 -34.32
N ARG A 549 25.48 23.34 -33.88
CA ARG A 549 26.19 22.18 -34.43
C ARG A 549 25.79 21.95 -35.90
N ARG A 550 26.78 21.97 -36.81
CA ARG A 550 26.68 21.56 -38.22
C ARG A 550 27.20 20.13 -38.37
N ILE A 551 26.40 19.28 -39.00
CA ILE A 551 26.73 17.88 -39.25
C ILE A 551 27.53 17.82 -40.55
N ASP A 552 28.62 17.07 -40.54
CA ASP A 552 29.38 16.79 -41.75
C ASP A 552 28.49 16.07 -42.78
N GLU A 553 28.39 16.61 -43.99
CA GLU A 553 27.44 16.12 -45.00
C GLU A 553 27.85 14.74 -45.54
N ALA A 554 29.16 14.51 -45.72
CA ALA A 554 29.67 13.22 -46.19
C ALA A 554 29.46 12.11 -45.15
N ALA A 555 29.71 12.40 -43.88
CA ALA A 555 29.45 11.48 -42.78
C ALA A 555 27.95 11.23 -42.57
N PHE A 556 27.12 12.26 -42.71
CA PHE A 556 25.67 12.13 -42.67
C PHE A 556 25.17 11.21 -43.80
N ASP A 557 25.65 11.39 -45.03
CA ASP A 557 25.28 10.54 -46.16
C ASP A 557 25.74 9.09 -45.97
N ALA A 558 26.93 8.87 -45.41
CA ALA A 558 27.42 7.53 -45.05
C ALA A 558 26.54 6.88 -43.98
N PHE A 559 26.16 7.63 -42.95
CA PHE A 559 25.23 7.18 -41.92
C PHE A 559 23.87 6.84 -42.53
N HIS A 560 23.30 7.72 -43.35
CA HIS A 560 21.99 7.54 -43.97
C HIS A 560 21.94 6.36 -44.96
N ARG A 561 23.05 6.03 -45.63
CA ARG A 561 23.16 4.81 -46.46
C ARG A 561 23.11 3.52 -45.65
N THR A 562 23.50 3.57 -44.38
CA THR A 562 23.61 2.39 -43.50
C THR A 562 22.39 2.26 -42.61
N TRP A 563 21.89 3.39 -42.08
CA TRP A 563 20.85 3.44 -41.06
C TRP A 563 19.65 4.29 -41.52
N ALA A 564 18.46 3.85 -41.15
CA ALA A 564 17.21 4.59 -41.31
C ALA A 564 16.37 4.52 -40.04
N PRO A 565 15.44 5.44 -39.78
CA PRO A 565 14.48 5.27 -38.69
C PRO A 565 13.70 3.96 -38.85
N ALA A 566 13.48 3.21 -37.77
CA ALA A 566 12.73 1.95 -37.82
C ALA A 566 11.31 2.13 -38.37
N ASP A 567 10.74 3.34 -38.20
CA ASP A 567 9.47 3.76 -38.79
C ASP A 567 9.39 3.57 -40.30
N LEU A 568 10.52 3.68 -41.01
CA LEU A 568 10.57 3.48 -42.46
C LEU A 568 10.11 2.07 -42.87
N PHE A 569 10.32 1.08 -41.99
CA PHE A 569 10.01 -0.32 -42.24
C PHE A 569 8.74 -0.78 -41.50
N ALA A 570 8.01 0.12 -40.85
CA ALA A 570 6.90 -0.23 -39.97
C ALA A 570 5.80 -1.05 -40.68
N GLU A 571 5.41 -0.65 -41.89
CA GLU A 571 4.38 -1.33 -42.68
C GLU A 571 4.82 -2.74 -43.09
N ALA A 572 6.02 -2.86 -43.67
CA ALA A 572 6.59 -4.16 -44.06
C ALA A 572 6.83 -5.09 -42.85
N ALA A 573 7.11 -4.52 -41.67
CA ALA A 573 7.26 -5.25 -40.42
C ALA A 573 5.92 -5.59 -39.74
N GLY A 574 4.78 -5.14 -40.27
CA GLY A 574 3.45 -5.38 -39.69
C GLY A 574 3.19 -4.61 -38.39
N ALA A 575 3.90 -3.50 -38.14
CA ALA A 575 3.71 -2.68 -36.95
C ALA A 575 2.44 -1.81 -37.08
N THR A 576 1.53 -1.90 -36.10
CA THR A 576 0.27 -1.13 -36.11
C THR A 576 0.42 0.29 -35.57
N ARG A 577 1.46 0.56 -34.77
CA ARG A 577 1.77 1.90 -34.24
C ARG A 577 3.21 2.29 -34.59
N SER A 578 3.40 3.57 -34.94
CA SER A 578 4.70 4.13 -35.33
C SER A 578 5.79 3.90 -34.27
N GLY A 579 7.00 3.56 -34.73
CA GLY A 579 8.31 3.85 -34.15
C GLY A 579 8.70 2.99 -32.97
N HIS A 580 7.86 2.98 -31.94
CA HIS A 580 8.07 2.24 -30.71
C HIS A 580 7.85 0.73 -30.87
N GLU A 581 7.00 0.31 -31.80
CA GLU A 581 6.76 -1.11 -32.08
C GLU A 581 7.71 -1.65 -33.17
N ALA A 582 8.00 -0.84 -34.20
CA ALA A 582 8.80 -1.25 -35.36
C ALA A 582 10.22 -1.67 -34.95
N GLY A 583 10.89 -0.91 -34.08
CA GLY A 583 12.24 -1.24 -33.60
C GLY A 583 12.35 -2.62 -32.96
N PRO A 584 11.57 -2.93 -31.90
CA PRO A 584 11.55 -4.25 -31.28
C PRO A 584 11.10 -5.38 -32.22
N ILE A 585 10.21 -5.12 -33.18
CA ILE A 585 9.83 -6.13 -34.19
C ILE A 585 11.03 -6.44 -35.10
N LEU A 586 11.68 -5.42 -35.67
CA LEU A 586 12.85 -5.58 -36.52
C LEU A 586 13.99 -6.31 -35.80
N GLN A 587 14.23 -5.98 -34.53
CA GLN A 587 15.21 -6.67 -33.71
C GLN A 587 14.88 -8.16 -33.51
N ARG A 588 13.60 -8.50 -33.27
CA ARG A 588 13.15 -9.91 -33.17
C ARG A 588 13.27 -10.66 -34.49
N LEU A 589 13.17 -9.96 -35.61
CA LEU A 589 13.38 -10.51 -36.95
C LEU A 589 14.88 -10.59 -37.33
N GLY A 590 15.78 -10.20 -36.43
CA GLY A 590 17.23 -10.29 -36.64
C GLY A 590 17.86 -9.11 -37.37
N ALA A 591 17.12 -8.00 -37.56
CA ALA A 591 17.70 -6.78 -38.09
C ALA A 591 18.54 -6.05 -37.03
N GLY A 592 19.66 -5.47 -37.44
CA GLY A 592 20.48 -4.60 -36.61
C GLY A 592 19.70 -3.35 -36.21
N THR A 593 19.62 -3.06 -34.92
CA THR A 593 18.97 -1.86 -34.41
C THR A 593 19.93 -1.04 -33.55
N LEU A 594 19.85 0.29 -33.70
CA LEU A 594 20.58 1.26 -32.90
C LEU A 594 19.57 2.04 -32.05
N HIS A 595 19.80 2.05 -30.73
CA HIS A 595 18.95 2.73 -29.76
C HIS A 595 19.47 4.14 -29.50
N VAL A 596 18.66 5.14 -29.83
CA VAL A 596 19.01 6.55 -29.72
C VAL A 596 18.24 7.16 -28.55
N ALA A 597 18.94 7.40 -27.44
CA ALA A 597 18.37 8.05 -26.27
C ALA A 597 18.09 9.54 -26.54
N GLN A 598 16.89 10.00 -26.18
CA GLN A 598 16.46 11.40 -26.32
C GLN A 598 16.47 12.10 -24.96
N ARG A 599 16.50 13.44 -24.96
CA ARG A 599 16.59 14.25 -23.72
C ARG A 599 15.35 14.19 -22.84
N ASP A 600 14.20 13.84 -23.41
CA ASP A 600 12.96 13.62 -22.66
C ASP A 600 12.88 12.21 -22.03
N GLY A 601 13.93 11.40 -22.20
CA GLY A 601 14.01 10.02 -21.72
C GLY A 601 13.39 8.99 -22.66
N SER A 602 12.82 9.42 -23.79
CA SER A 602 12.32 8.49 -24.81
C SER A 602 13.48 7.89 -25.62
N VAL A 603 13.23 6.74 -26.27
CA VAL A 603 14.20 6.05 -27.12
C VAL A 603 13.63 5.96 -28.53
N ALA A 604 14.40 6.43 -29.52
CA ALA A 604 14.13 6.17 -30.93
C ALA A 604 14.96 4.97 -31.40
N HIS A 605 14.41 4.20 -32.33
CA HIS A 605 15.08 3.07 -32.94
C HIS A 605 15.48 3.41 -34.38
N MET A 606 16.76 3.25 -34.69
CA MET A 606 17.27 3.23 -36.06
C MET A 606 17.49 1.77 -36.46
N ALA A 607 17.13 1.40 -37.68
CA ALA A 607 17.36 0.08 -38.24
C ALA A 607 18.48 0.17 -39.28
N GLU A 608 19.37 -0.82 -39.27
CA GLU A 608 20.37 -0.97 -40.30
C GLU A 608 19.68 -1.47 -41.57
N ARG A 609 19.79 -0.70 -42.66
CA ARG A 609 19.02 -0.90 -43.89
C ARG A 609 19.24 -2.29 -44.49
N ALA A 610 20.50 -2.75 -44.57
CA ALA A 610 20.83 -4.04 -45.17
C ALA A 610 20.22 -5.23 -44.41
N SER A 611 20.34 -5.24 -43.09
CA SER A 611 19.79 -6.32 -42.26
C SER A 611 18.26 -6.22 -42.14
N ALA A 612 17.68 -5.01 -42.12
CA ALA A 612 16.23 -4.82 -42.19
C ALA A 612 15.61 -5.35 -43.49
N ARG A 613 16.24 -5.07 -44.65
CA ARG A 613 15.81 -5.65 -45.93
C ARG A 613 15.89 -7.16 -45.93
N ALA A 614 16.98 -7.74 -45.45
CA ALA A 614 17.15 -9.19 -45.37
C ALA A 614 16.08 -9.83 -44.46
N ALA A 615 15.86 -9.26 -43.28
CA ALA A 615 14.87 -9.73 -42.31
C ALA A 615 13.43 -9.67 -42.85
N LEU A 616 13.11 -8.63 -43.64
CA LEU A 616 11.79 -8.40 -44.23
C LEU A 616 11.63 -8.95 -45.65
N ARG A 617 12.69 -9.57 -46.21
CA ARG A 617 12.75 -10.07 -47.59
C ARG A 617 12.42 -9.00 -48.65
N LEU A 618 12.90 -7.78 -48.43
CA LEU A 618 12.73 -6.67 -49.36
C LEU A 618 13.90 -6.63 -50.35
N SER A 619 13.60 -6.44 -51.63
CA SER A 619 14.61 -6.25 -52.68
C SER A 619 15.22 -4.84 -52.66
N LEU A 620 14.48 -3.85 -52.17
CA LEU A 620 14.87 -2.44 -52.07
C LEU A 620 14.40 -1.85 -50.74
N ASP A 621 14.99 -0.73 -50.32
CA ASP A 621 14.49 0.01 -49.15
C ASP A 621 13.13 0.66 -49.49
N PRO A 622 12.22 0.82 -48.51
CA PRO A 622 10.92 1.46 -48.76
C PRO A 622 11.01 2.90 -49.29
N ASP A 623 12.11 3.62 -49.06
CA ASP A 623 12.38 4.96 -49.58
C ASP A 623 13.34 4.98 -50.79
N ASP A 624 13.64 3.83 -51.40
CA ASP A 624 14.48 3.77 -52.58
C ASP A 624 13.72 4.25 -53.83
N PRO A 625 14.23 5.26 -54.58
CA PRO A 625 13.58 5.75 -55.80
C PRO A 625 13.31 4.67 -56.84
N ALA A 626 14.15 3.64 -56.93
CA ALA A 626 13.94 2.55 -57.89
C ALA A 626 12.69 1.72 -57.58
N GLY A 627 12.23 1.72 -56.32
CA GLY A 627 11.02 1.00 -55.90
C GLY A 627 9.72 1.69 -56.30
N GLY A 628 9.76 2.94 -56.75
CA GLY A 628 8.60 3.70 -57.19
C GLY A 628 7.52 3.93 -56.11
N SER A 629 7.86 3.76 -54.84
CA SER A 629 6.95 3.94 -53.73
C SER A 629 6.67 5.42 -53.46
N LEU A 630 5.52 5.71 -52.85
CA LEU A 630 5.20 7.06 -52.38
C LEU A 630 6.23 7.59 -51.39
N LEU A 631 6.75 6.70 -50.53
CA LEU A 631 7.78 7.01 -49.55
C LEU A 631 9.10 7.43 -50.20
N ALA A 632 9.46 6.82 -51.33
CA ALA A 632 10.65 7.19 -52.07
C ALA A 632 10.51 8.55 -52.76
N PHE A 633 9.32 8.88 -53.28
CA PHE A 633 9.02 10.23 -53.77
C PHE A 633 9.12 11.26 -52.64
N GLU A 634 8.52 10.98 -51.49
CA GLU A 634 8.60 11.85 -50.30
C GLU A 634 10.06 12.06 -49.85
N ALA A 635 10.88 11.01 -49.84
CA ALA A 635 12.29 11.11 -49.48
C ALA A 635 13.09 11.97 -50.46
N ALA A 636 12.85 11.83 -51.77
CA ALA A 636 13.45 12.67 -52.80
C ALA A 636 13.05 14.15 -52.60
N LEU A 637 11.78 14.41 -52.30
CA LEU A 637 11.28 15.75 -52.03
C LEU A 637 11.88 16.36 -50.74
N LEU A 638 11.97 15.58 -49.65
CA LEU A 638 12.60 16.02 -48.41
C LEU A 638 14.06 16.40 -48.60
N ARG A 639 14.82 15.63 -49.40
CA ARG A 639 16.22 15.97 -49.75
C ARG A 639 16.30 17.27 -50.53
N ALA A 640 15.43 17.47 -51.52
CA ALA A 640 15.40 18.70 -52.30
C ALA A 640 15.06 19.93 -51.45
N LEU A 641 14.10 19.80 -50.52
CA LEU A 641 13.70 20.87 -49.60
C LEU A 641 14.76 21.13 -48.51
N ALA A 642 15.41 20.09 -47.99
CA ALA A 642 16.45 20.22 -46.98
C ALA A 642 17.66 21.02 -47.50
N ARG A 643 18.07 20.80 -48.77
CA ARG A 643 19.15 21.59 -49.40
C ARG A 643 18.86 23.08 -49.47
N ARG A 644 17.58 23.46 -49.55
CA ARG A 644 17.14 24.87 -49.54
C ARG A 644 17.08 25.46 -48.12
N GLY A 645 17.15 24.64 -47.07
CA GLY A 645 17.21 25.06 -45.67
C GLY A 645 15.94 25.77 -45.17
N THR A 646 14.81 25.52 -45.82
CA THR A 646 13.61 26.34 -45.70
C THR A 646 12.61 25.82 -44.67
N PHE A 647 12.56 24.51 -44.45
CA PHE A 647 11.56 23.87 -43.60
C PHE A 647 12.13 22.74 -42.72
N LYS A 648 11.48 22.51 -41.58
CA LYS A 648 11.66 21.35 -40.69
C LYS A 648 10.48 20.39 -40.83
N LEU A 649 10.73 19.09 -40.84
CA LEU A 649 9.67 18.09 -40.79
C LEU A 649 9.02 18.06 -39.39
N VAL A 650 7.69 18.06 -39.36
CA VAL A 650 6.84 18.05 -38.15
C VAL A 650 6.03 16.76 -38.06
N GLY A 651 5.65 16.15 -39.19
CA GLY A 651 4.90 14.89 -39.20
C GLY A 651 4.77 14.28 -40.60
N ARG A 652 4.37 12.99 -40.65
CA ARG A 652 4.23 12.17 -41.87
C ARG A 652 2.89 11.43 -42.02
N SER A 653 1.91 11.66 -41.13
CA SER A 653 0.74 10.77 -41.03
C SER A 653 -0.19 10.77 -42.25
N ARG A 654 -0.13 11.78 -43.13
CA ARG A 654 -0.91 11.90 -44.38
C ARG A 654 -0.17 12.76 -45.42
N GLY A 655 1.07 12.40 -45.67
CA GLY A 655 2.04 13.21 -46.40
C GLY A 655 2.95 14.02 -45.47
N LEU A 656 3.81 14.84 -46.08
CA LEU A 656 4.86 15.60 -45.40
C LEU A 656 4.31 16.88 -44.79
N THR A 657 4.29 16.98 -43.46
CA THR A 657 3.99 18.23 -42.76
C THR A 657 5.29 18.91 -42.37
N LEU A 658 5.54 20.06 -42.97
CA LEU A 658 6.75 20.86 -42.88
C LEU A 658 6.44 22.18 -42.20
N SER A 659 7.32 22.70 -41.36
CA SER A 659 7.17 24.03 -40.76
C SER A 659 8.39 24.88 -41.06
N SER A 660 8.22 26.20 -41.22
CA SER A 660 9.36 27.09 -41.36
C SER A 660 10.25 27.03 -40.10
N ALA A 661 11.52 27.41 -40.25
CA ALA A 661 12.42 27.52 -39.11
C ALA A 661 11.88 28.47 -38.00
N ALA A 662 11.11 29.50 -38.39
CA ALA A 662 10.48 30.44 -37.46
C ALA A 662 9.18 29.91 -36.82
N GLY A 663 8.63 28.79 -37.30
CA GLY A 663 7.37 28.22 -36.81
C GLY A 663 6.12 29.02 -37.18
N ASP A 664 6.28 30.08 -37.98
CA ASP A 664 5.20 30.97 -38.43
C ASP A 664 4.41 30.40 -39.62
N LEU A 665 4.97 29.38 -40.27
CA LEU A 665 4.41 28.74 -41.45
C LEU A 665 4.41 27.22 -41.28
N THR A 666 3.32 26.57 -41.68
CA THR A 666 3.25 25.11 -41.85
C THR A 666 2.75 24.79 -43.25
N VAL A 667 3.42 23.88 -43.95
CA VAL A 667 3.08 23.40 -45.29
C VAL A 667 2.88 21.90 -45.20
N ARG A 668 1.76 21.39 -45.71
CA ARG A 668 1.49 19.96 -45.86
C ARG A 668 1.61 19.62 -47.33
N ILE A 669 2.45 18.65 -47.67
CA ILE A 669 2.60 18.14 -49.04
C ILE A 669 2.09 16.71 -49.06
N ALA A 670 1.06 16.44 -49.85
CA ALA A 670 0.46 15.12 -49.96
C ALA A 670 0.37 14.72 -51.43
N ALA A 671 0.98 13.60 -51.80
CA ALA A 671 0.83 13.01 -53.12
C ALA A 671 -0.43 12.14 -53.16
N GLN A 672 -1.19 12.25 -54.24
CA GLN A 672 -2.46 11.56 -54.49
C GLN A 672 -2.31 10.71 -55.77
N PRO A 673 -1.84 9.45 -55.65
CA PRO A 673 -1.57 8.61 -56.81
C PRO A 673 -2.80 8.36 -57.68
N ASP A 674 -3.97 8.20 -57.05
CA ASP A 674 -5.27 8.00 -57.70
C ASP A 674 -5.69 9.20 -58.57
N ARG A 675 -5.25 10.40 -58.21
CA ARG A 675 -5.57 11.65 -58.92
C ARG A 675 -4.44 12.14 -59.81
N ALA A 676 -3.29 11.48 -59.80
CA ALA A 676 -2.08 11.94 -60.47
C ALA A 676 -1.73 13.39 -60.12
N THR A 677 -1.80 13.75 -58.83
CA THR A 677 -1.51 15.10 -58.34
C THR A 677 -0.70 15.10 -57.05
N VAL A 678 0.01 16.21 -56.79
CA VAL A 678 0.61 16.53 -55.48
C VAL A 678 -0.02 17.80 -54.96
N GLU A 679 -0.67 17.72 -53.80
CA GLU A 679 -1.27 18.86 -53.10
C GLU A 679 -0.25 19.50 -52.15
N VAL A 680 -0.05 20.81 -52.29
CA VAL A 680 0.77 21.63 -51.39
C VAL A 680 -0.16 22.60 -50.65
N VAL A 681 -0.40 22.33 -49.37
CA VAL A 681 -1.39 23.03 -48.54
C VAL A 681 -0.68 23.84 -47.45
N LEU A 682 -0.86 25.15 -47.47
CA LEU A 682 -0.30 26.05 -46.48
C LEU A 682 -1.31 26.28 -45.35
N THR A 683 -0.91 25.99 -44.11
CA THR A 683 -1.77 26.10 -42.90
C THR A 683 -1.21 27.09 -41.88
N ARG A 684 -2.09 27.91 -41.30
CA ARG A 684 -1.76 28.87 -40.23
C ARG A 684 -1.50 28.13 -38.91
N GLY A 685 -0.39 28.47 -38.24
CA GLY A 685 0.07 27.79 -37.03
C GLY A 685 -0.89 27.89 -35.84
N ALA A 686 -1.64 26.82 -35.59
CA ALA A 686 -2.02 26.32 -34.27
C ALA A 686 -2.58 24.89 -34.41
N ARG A 687 -1.82 23.87 -33.96
CA ARG A 687 -2.13 22.41 -33.78
C ARG A 687 -3.02 21.70 -34.85
N PRO A 688 -2.63 20.52 -35.37
CA PRO A 688 -3.46 19.81 -36.35
C PRO A 688 -4.79 19.31 -35.72
N PRO A 689 -5.95 19.48 -36.39
CA PRO A 689 -7.17 18.73 -36.06
C PRO A 689 -7.31 17.47 -36.94
N GLY A 690 -8.18 16.55 -36.51
CA GLY A 690 -8.55 15.30 -37.20
C GLY A 690 -9.46 15.51 -38.43
N GLU A 691 -9.60 14.46 -39.25
CA GLU A 691 -10.32 14.37 -40.54
C GLU A 691 -11.81 14.76 -40.42
N ASP A 692 -12.45 15.38 -41.42
CA ASP A 692 -12.95 14.68 -42.63
C ASP A 692 -13.35 15.60 -43.82
N HIS A 693 -13.46 14.95 -45.00
CA HIS A 693 -14.19 15.29 -46.25
C HIS A 693 -13.47 15.90 -47.49
N ALA A 694 -13.58 15.14 -48.60
CA ALA A 694 -13.12 15.44 -49.95
C ALA A 694 -14.28 15.82 -50.91
N GLY A 695 -13.98 16.66 -51.91
CA GLY A 695 -14.79 16.87 -53.10
C GLY A 695 -13.91 17.42 -54.24
N PRO A 696 -14.07 16.98 -55.51
CA PRO A 696 -13.08 17.21 -56.57
C PRO A 696 -13.32 18.47 -57.40
N GLY A 697 -12.24 19.04 -57.95
CA GLY A 697 -12.24 20.06 -59.00
C GLY A 697 -11.12 21.09 -58.86
N GLY A 698 -10.15 21.10 -59.78
CA GLY A 698 -8.93 21.92 -59.71
C GLY A 698 -9.07 23.43 -59.97
N ARG A 699 -7.93 24.12 -59.80
CA ARG A 699 -7.63 25.58 -59.71
C ARG A 699 -7.57 26.09 -58.27
N LEU A 700 -6.60 26.97 -57.97
CA LEU A 700 -6.38 27.66 -56.68
C LEU A 700 -7.70 27.93 -55.96
N ARG A 701 -8.00 27.16 -54.92
CA ARG A 701 -9.21 27.28 -54.11
C ARG A 701 -8.84 27.75 -52.72
N TRP A 702 -9.50 28.81 -52.28
CA TRP A 702 -9.58 29.17 -50.87
C TRP A 702 -10.68 28.29 -50.26
N ARG A 703 -10.36 27.46 -49.27
CA ARG A 703 -11.37 26.77 -48.45
C ARG A 703 -11.41 27.42 -47.07
N GLU A 704 -12.58 27.89 -46.65
CA GLU A 704 -12.86 28.12 -45.23
C GLU A 704 -13.21 26.77 -44.60
N ALA A 705 -12.22 26.12 -43.99
CA ALA A 705 -12.47 25.02 -43.06
C ALA A 705 -12.13 25.53 -41.65
N ALA A 706 -13.14 25.60 -40.78
CA ALA A 706 -12.98 26.01 -39.38
C ALA A 706 -12.25 27.35 -39.13
N GLY A 707 -12.53 28.37 -39.97
CA GLY A 707 -12.02 29.74 -39.75
C GLY A 707 -10.54 29.97 -40.07
N ARG A 708 -9.93 29.16 -40.94
CA ARG A 708 -8.54 29.36 -41.41
C ARG A 708 -8.47 29.45 -42.94
N LEU A 709 -7.64 30.39 -43.41
CA LEU A 709 -7.25 30.51 -44.81
C LEU A 709 -6.24 29.40 -45.13
N GLU A 710 -6.64 28.45 -45.97
CA GLU A 710 -5.75 27.49 -46.59
C GLU A 710 -5.48 27.92 -48.04
N THR A 711 -4.21 28.13 -48.39
CA THR A 711 -3.80 28.28 -49.78
C THR A 711 -3.33 26.92 -50.26
N ILE A 712 -4.06 26.37 -51.24
CA ILE A 712 -3.80 25.06 -51.83
C ILE A 712 -3.27 25.29 -53.24
N ASP A 713 -2.08 24.78 -53.51
CA ASP A 713 -1.61 24.56 -54.87
C ASP A 713 -1.68 23.06 -55.20
N THR A 714 -2.02 22.74 -56.44
CA THR A 714 -2.14 21.35 -56.91
C THR A 714 -1.22 21.19 -58.10
N VAL A 715 -0.12 20.47 -57.91
CA VAL A 715 0.87 20.18 -58.95
C VAL A 715 0.39 18.95 -59.72
N PRO A 716 0.15 19.03 -61.05
CA PRO A 716 -0.09 17.85 -61.87
C PRO A 716 1.11 16.92 -61.84
N ALA A 717 0.83 15.64 -61.64
CA ALA A 717 1.83 14.63 -61.38
C ALA A 717 1.49 13.27 -62.03
N PRO A 718 1.18 13.21 -63.34
CA PRO A 718 1.02 11.94 -64.06
C PRO A 718 2.27 11.05 -63.96
N GLU A 719 3.42 11.65 -63.65
CA GLU A 719 4.70 10.99 -63.49
C GLU A 719 4.89 10.33 -62.11
N LEU A 720 3.92 10.42 -61.17
CA LEU A 720 4.01 9.73 -59.87
C LEU A 720 4.23 8.22 -60.05
N ALA A 721 3.66 7.62 -61.10
CA ALA A 721 3.82 6.21 -61.43
C ALA A 721 5.16 5.87 -62.12
N THR A 722 5.96 6.88 -62.51
CA THR A 722 7.17 6.70 -63.32
C THR A 722 8.37 7.32 -62.61
N PRO A 723 9.15 6.54 -61.84
CA PRO A 723 10.22 7.08 -60.99
C PRO A 723 11.31 7.87 -61.74
N ALA A 724 11.57 7.50 -63.00
CA ALA A 724 12.52 8.21 -63.86
C ALA A 724 12.17 9.68 -64.09
N ALA A 725 10.90 10.06 -63.95
CA ALA A 725 10.41 11.42 -64.15
C ALA A 725 10.17 12.18 -62.83
N TRP A 726 10.49 11.57 -61.67
CA TRP A 726 10.38 12.23 -60.37
C TRP A 726 11.28 13.46 -60.18
N PRO A 727 12.50 13.57 -60.74
CA PRO A 727 13.32 14.78 -60.57
C PRO A 727 12.58 16.06 -61.00
N ASP A 728 11.86 16.00 -62.12
CA ASP A 728 11.07 17.11 -62.63
C ASP A 728 9.86 17.40 -61.74
N LEU A 729 9.14 16.36 -61.30
CA LEU A 729 8.02 16.51 -60.38
C LEU A 729 8.46 17.14 -59.04
N VAL A 730 9.56 16.65 -58.46
CA VAL A 730 10.16 17.19 -57.24
C VAL A 730 10.53 18.66 -57.43
N ALA A 731 11.16 19.02 -58.55
CA ALA A 731 11.51 20.41 -58.85
C ALA A 731 10.26 21.30 -58.92
N ARG A 732 9.17 20.85 -59.56
CA ARG A 732 7.89 21.57 -59.62
C ARG A 732 7.25 21.72 -58.23
N THR A 733 7.25 20.67 -57.41
CA THR A 733 6.70 20.70 -56.05
C THR A 733 7.51 21.61 -55.11
N VAL A 734 8.84 21.63 -55.24
CA VAL A 734 9.71 22.56 -54.51
C VAL A 734 9.42 24.00 -54.92
N ALA A 735 9.34 24.28 -56.23
CA ALA A 735 9.04 25.61 -56.74
C ALA A 735 7.67 26.11 -56.24
N SER A 736 6.64 25.26 -56.25
CA SER A 736 5.32 25.56 -55.68
C SER A 736 5.41 25.88 -54.18
N THR A 737 6.13 25.08 -53.40
CA THR A 737 6.34 25.30 -51.97
C THR A 737 7.05 26.63 -51.69
N GLU A 738 8.07 26.97 -52.48
CA GLU A 738 8.81 28.23 -52.36
C GLU A 738 7.96 29.43 -52.77
N PHE A 739 7.18 29.31 -53.84
CA PHE A 739 6.23 30.33 -54.29
C PHE A 739 5.20 30.65 -53.19
N LEU A 740 4.59 29.63 -52.60
CA LEU A 740 3.64 29.79 -51.49
C LEU A 740 4.29 30.47 -50.27
N ARG A 741 5.54 30.12 -49.95
CA ARG A 741 6.28 30.78 -48.87
C ARG A 741 6.59 32.26 -49.19
N ALA A 742 7.01 32.56 -50.41
CA ALA A 742 7.38 33.92 -50.81
C ALA A 742 6.16 34.87 -50.86
N THR A 743 5.01 34.34 -51.23
CA THR A 743 3.73 35.07 -51.28
C THR A 743 3.06 35.18 -49.90
N PHE A 744 3.37 34.28 -48.96
CA PHE A 744 2.76 34.26 -47.63
C PHE A 744 2.82 35.60 -46.85
N PRO A 745 3.94 36.37 -46.81
CA PRO A 745 3.96 37.68 -46.16
C PRO A 745 2.99 38.70 -46.78
N GLN A 746 2.80 38.65 -48.10
CA GLN A 746 1.86 39.52 -48.82
C GLN A 746 0.41 39.12 -48.52
N VAL A 747 0.13 37.82 -48.46
CA VAL A 747 -1.17 37.27 -48.02
C VAL A 747 -1.46 37.64 -46.56
N ARG A 748 -0.44 37.62 -45.69
CA ARG A 748 -0.54 38.03 -44.28
C ARG A 748 -0.82 39.53 -44.14
N ALA A 749 -0.27 40.37 -45.02
CA ALA A 749 -0.50 41.82 -45.02
C ALA A 749 -1.83 42.23 -45.66
N GLY A 750 -2.32 41.44 -46.64
CA GLY A 750 -3.56 41.71 -47.39
C GLY A 750 -4.84 41.08 -46.81
N ALA A 751 -4.75 40.27 -45.75
CA ALA A 751 -5.91 39.66 -45.07
C ALA A 751 -6.66 40.63 -44.11
N ALA A 752 -6.86 41.88 -44.54
CA ALA A 752 -8.05 42.64 -44.16
C ALA A 752 -9.16 42.27 -45.18
N PRO A 753 -10.43 42.13 -44.78
CA PRO A 753 -11.46 41.58 -45.66
C PRO A 753 -11.81 42.59 -46.76
N GLY A 754 -11.30 42.36 -47.98
CA GLY A 754 -11.69 43.12 -49.17
C GLY A 754 -10.59 43.24 -50.22
N THR A 755 -10.74 42.51 -51.33
CA THR A 755 -10.12 42.75 -52.65
C THR A 755 -8.60 42.66 -52.79
N VAL A 756 -8.11 41.49 -53.19
CA VAL A 756 -6.87 41.38 -54.00
C VAL A 756 -7.10 40.39 -55.14
N LYS A 757 -7.17 40.89 -56.38
CA LYS A 757 -7.00 40.07 -57.61
C LYS A 757 -5.50 39.94 -57.85
N ALA A 758 -4.94 38.74 -57.68
CA ALA A 758 -3.54 38.49 -58.01
C ALA A 758 -3.35 38.49 -59.54
N ALA A 759 -2.45 39.35 -60.02
CA ALA A 759 -1.96 39.33 -61.38
C ALA A 759 -0.98 38.16 -61.58
N ARG A 760 -1.06 37.50 -62.74
CA ARG A 760 -0.20 36.39 -63.15
C ARG A 760 1.19 36.94 -63.55
N PRO A 761 2.32 36.36 -63.14
CA PRO A 761 3.60 36.63 -63.80
C PRO A 761 3.61 35.91 -65.15
N ALA A 762 4.07 36.60 -66.19
CA ALA A 762 4.25 36.01 -67.52
C ALA A 762 5.30 34.89 -67.46
N LEU A 763 4.95 33.70 -67.94
CA LEU A 763 5.92 32.64 -68.25
C LEU A 763 6.74 33.05 -69.48
N PRO A 764 8.04 32.71 -69.56
CA PRO A 764 8.82 32.94 -70.76
C PRO A 764 8.27 32.07 -71.91
N ALA A 765 8.06 32.70 -73.06
CA ALA A 765 7.58 32.03 -74.26
C ALA A 765 8.59 30.97 -74.73
N ALA A 766 8.21 29.70 -74.70
CA ALA A 766 8.89 28.65 -75.44
C ALA A 766 8.49 28.76 -76.92
N GLY A 767 9.49 28.77 -77.80
CA GLY A 767 9.36 29.03 -79.24
C GLY A 767 8.47 28.03 -79.98
N ARG A 768 7.77 28.55 -80.99
CA ARG A 768 7.15 27.76 -82.06
C ARG A 768 8.25 27.00 -82.81
N SER A 769 8.09 25.68 -82.97
CA SER A 769 8.70 24.94 -84.07
C SER A 769 7.60 24.51 -85.04
N ASP A 770 7.91 24.67 -86.32
CA ASP A 770 7.03 24.43 -87.46
C ASP A 770 6.50 23.00 -87.55
N ARG A 771 5.26 22.87 -88.03
CA ARG A 771 4.72 21.64 -88.63
C ARG A 771 5.30 21.49 -90.05
N PRO A 772 5.66 20.27 -90.51
CA PRO A 772 5.58 19.95 -91.92
C PRO A 772 4.15 19.54 -92.28
N ALA A 773 3.78 19.84 -93.52
CA ALA A 773 2.49 19.54 -94.13
C ALA A 773 2.33 18.05 -94.44
N THR A 774 1.14 17.52 -94.15
CA THR A 774 0.27 16.71 -95.02
C THR A 774 -1.13 16.71 -94.43
#